data_AF-A0A8J1U051-F1
#
_entry.id   AF-A0A8J1U051-F1
#
_cell.length_a   1.000
_cell.length_b   1.000
_cell.length_c   1.000
_cell.angle_alpha   90.00
_cell.angle_beta   90.00
_cell.angle_gamma   90.00
#
_symmetry.space_group_name_H-M   'P 1'
#
loop_
_entity.id
_entity.type
_entity.pdbx_description
1 polymer ?
#
loop_
_entity_poly.entity_id
_entity_poly.type
_entity_poly.pdbx_seq_one_letter_code
_entity_poly.pdbx_strand_id
1 'polypeptide(L)'
;MATSGATILKIFCTFMLFNSDLAVKTFSKKEIRHNRDRVSRMFHYAYDGYMKYAYPYDELQPLTCDGHDTWGKYSLTLIDALDTLAIMGNYSEFRKVADLVIKNANFDVDMNVSVFETNIRIVGGLVSAHLMSKKAGIELEDGWPCSGPLLNLAENVARRLLPAFQTKTGMPYGTVNFRYGVPKGETTVTSTAGVGTFIVEFGALSKLTGDPVFLDTALRALKALWNTKSILGLVGNHIDVATGKWTALDAGIGGQVDSYFEYLVKGAILFKIPELMTMFKGYDIAIEKYLKRDDWYMWAHMTKGTISLPIFQSLDGYWPGLQSLIGDIEKGMKTILNYHQVWRQYGALPEFYSITKGEAHATREGYPLRPEMIESAMYLYQATKDPLLLQLGVDVLESIEQVTKTSCGYATIKNVRDHTLDNRMESFFLAETTKYLYLLFDHDNFIHNTGGHGDVINTPNGECIINAGGYVFNTEAHPIDPAALYCCSAEKKEQDKLLQEMHDEMDLLELLELTDSAALEKDKDKRSMEDRLRDIIGAYGFDDDYANFDDDEDVLDGADLVDDEEENINDEAEDIDATLNLYNKIVKNVKSDQIFKFKIQDGNFQTVTIDKLKTDDAVTDSPLNDNSNKNGDSVGSKDLDNEKAEEKRKQDGSIDKKHTAIDTSAIKQGVTIDDLKSKITKIIEDAKIVSPKESETPTSAIKPDADTSTIVNSNSKQAQSNPFQDISSLMSDMLQQLKKLSERDKTREMPEIFTCPAQPFHSRFSVGGEMFFEE
;
A
#
# COMPACT_ATOMS: atom_id res chain seq x y z
N MET A 1 -15.26 -69.71 -2.27
CA MET A 1 -15.00 -68.29 -2.64
C MET A 1 -15.27 -67.33 -1.46
N ALA A 2 -14.83 -67.66 -0.24
CA ALA A 2 -15.00 -66.78 0.93
C ALA A 2 -13.70 -66.55 1.73
N THR A 3 -12.60 -67.21 1.34
CA THR A 3 -11.30 -67.12 2.02
C THR A 3 -10.29 -66.23 1.30
N SER A 4 -10.59 -65.77 0.08
CA SER A 4 -9.71 -64.91 -0.72
C SER A 4 -9.93 -63.41 -0.45
N GLY A 5 -11.12 -63.02 0.00
CA GLY A 5 -11.47 -61.61 0.26
C GLY A 5 -10.86 -61.06 1.56
N ALA A 6 -10.76 -61.90 2.60
CA ALA A 6 -10.20 -61.48 3.89
C ALA A 6 -8.68 -61.23 3.84
N THR A 7 -7.97 -61.95 2.97
CA THR A 7 -6.52 -61.77 2.76
C THR A 7 -6.24 -60.52 1.94
N ILE A 8 -7.06 -60.23 0.93
CA ILE A 8 -6.94 -59.00 0.13
C ILE A 8 -7.30 -57.77 0.97
N LEU A 9 -8.35 -57.83 1.81
CA LEU A 9 -8.72 -56.72 2.70
C LEU A 9 -7.67 -56.49 3.79
N LYS A 10 -7.05 -57.55 4.34
CA LYS A 10 -5.93 -57.40 5.27
C LYS A 10 -4.69 -56.83 4.59
N ILE A 11 -4.37 -57.23 3.36
CA ILE A 11 -3.24 -56.65 2.61
C ILE A 11 -3.53 -55.18 2.27
N PHE A 12 -4.76 -54.82 1.90
CA PHE A 12 -5.16 -53.44 1.62
C PHE A 12 -5.17 -52.56 2.88
N CYS A 13 -5.66 -53.08 4.02
CA CYS A 13 -5.57 -52.39 5.31
C CYS A 13 -4.13 -52.29 5.82
N THR A 14 -3.28 -53.28 5.58
CA THR A 14 -1.86 -53.21 5.93
C THR A 14 -1.13 -52.22 5.01
N PHE A 15 -1.48 -52.14 3.72
CA PHE A 15 -0.96 -51.13 2.80
C PHE A 15 -1.44 -49.71 3.15
N MET A 16 -2.69 -49.55 3.61
CA MET A 16 -3.20 -48.28 4.14
C MET A 16 -2.54 -47.88 5.46
N LEU A 17 -2.26 -48.84 6.34
CA LEU A 17 -1.54 -48.61 7.61
C LEU A 17 -0.04 -48.33 7.41
N PHE A 18 0.58 -48.82 6.33
CA PHE A 18 1.95 -48.46 5.94
C PHE A 18 2.04 -47.19 5.07
N ASN A 19 0.91 -46.67 4.55
CA ASN A 19 0.84 -45.36 3.89
C ASN A 19 0.23 -44.28 4.80
N SER A 20 0.09 -44.55 6.10
CA SER A 20 -0.33 -43.57 7.10
C SER A 20 0.77 -42.57 7.45
N ASP A 21 2.01 -42.84 7.04
CA ASP A 21 3.14 -41.91 7.19
C ASP A 21 3.30 -41.06 5.92
N LEU A 22 2.24 -40.36 5.50
CA LEU A 22 2.46 -39.02 4.94
C LEU A 22 2.76 -38.10 6.13
N ALA A 23 3.84 -38.41 6.86
CA ALA A 23 4.27 -37.63 8.00
C ALA A 23 4.56 -36.23 7.47
N VAL A 24 3.67 -35.28 7.76
CA VAL A 24 3.94 -33.85 7.57
C VAL A 24 5.29 -33.62 8.21
N LYS A 25 6.30 -33.29 7.39
CA LYS A 25 7.66 -33.09 7.89
C LYS A 25 7.59 -31.95 8.90
N THR A 26 7.74 -32.27 10.18
CA THR A 26 7.75 -31.28 11.25
C THR A 26 9.19 -30.86 11.49
N PHE A 27 9.41 -29.57 11.71
CA PHE A 27 10.71 -29.03 12.05
C PHE A 27 10.82 -28.86 13.56
N SER A 28 11.77 -29.54 14.19
CA SER A 28 12.07 -29.30 15.60
C SER A 28 12.71 -27.91 15.77
N LYS A 29 12.52 -27.31 16.95
CA LYS A 29 13.21 -26.04 17.30
C LYS A 29 14.74 -26.16 17.17
N LYS A 30 15.30 -27.36 17.34
CA LYS A 30 16.73 -27.62 17.19
C LYS A 30 17.16 -27.54 15.72
N GLU A 31 16.37 -28.10 14.80
CA GLU A 31 16.65 -28.04 13.36
C GLU A 31 16.51 -26.62 12.82
N ILE A 32 15.46 -25.89 13.24
CA ILE A 32 15.27 -24.49 12.87
C ILE A 32 16.48 -23.65 13.29
N ARG A 33 16.88 -23.73 14.57
CA ARG A 33 18.09 -23.04 15.06
C ARG A 33 19.35 -23.48 14.33
N HIS A 34 19.50 -24.77 14.05
CA HIS A 34 20.65 -25.28 13.30
C HIS A 34 20.75 -24.65 11.91
N ASN A 35 19.64 -24.54 11.18
CA ASN A 35 19.60 -23.92 9.86
C ASN A 35 19.81 -22.40 9.95
N ARG A 36 19.22 -21.72 10.93
CA ARG A 36 19.53 -20.30 11.21
C ARG A 36 21.02 -20.07 11.41
N ASP A 37 21.66 -20.88 12.26
CA ASP A 37 23.09 -20.75 12.55
C ASP A 37 23.96 -21.09 11.31
N ARG A 38 23.49 -21.97 10.41
CA ARG A 38 24.14 -22.21 9.11
C ARG A 38 24.07 -20.98 8.21
N VAL A 39 22.91 -20.32 8.13
CA VAL A 39 22.76 -19.09 7.34
C VAL A 39 23.65 -17.98 7.91
N SER A 40 23.70 -17.82 9.23
CA SER A 40 24.62 -16.86 9.87
C SER A 40 26.09 -17.13 9.50
N ARG A 41 26.52 -18.40 9.49
CA ARG A 41 27.88 -18.76 9.02
C ARG A 41 28.09 -18.47 7.53
N MET A 42 27.09 -18.70 6.69
CA MET A 42 27.12 -18.37 5.26
C MET A 42 27.29 -16.86 5.04
N PHE A 43 26.49 -16.05 5.73
CA PHE A 43 26.62 -14.59 5.69
C PHE A 43 28.01 -14.14 6.13
N HIS A 44 28.50 -14.57 7.29
CA HIS A 44 29.82 -14.16 7.78
C HIS A 44 30.96 -14.64 6.88
N TYR A 45 30.85 -15.83 6.29
CA TYR A 45 31.85 -16.31 5.33
C TYR A 45 31.95 -15.41 4.08
N ALA A 46 30.81 -15.02 3.51
CA ALA A 46 30.78 -14.09 2.38
C ALA A 46 31.19 -12.67 2.76
N TYR A 47 30.68 -12.16 3.88
CA TYR A 47 30.96 -10.82 4.38
C TYR A 47 32.44 -10.65 4.72
N ASP A 48 33.03 -11.58 5.48
CA ASP A 48 34.46 -11.54 5.82
C ASP A 48 35.33 -11.69 4.56
N GLY A 49 34.86 -12.49 3.60
CA GLY A 49 35.45 -12.60 2.27
C GLY A 49 35.50 -11.26 1.53
N TYR A 50 34.35 -10.58 1.44
CA TYR A 50 34.26 -9.24 0.87
C TYR A 50 35.20 -8.26 1.60
N MET A 51 35.14 -8.20 2.94
CA MET A 51 35.98 -7.29 3.73
C MET A 51 37.48 -7.53 3.55
N LYS A 52 37.88 -8.77 3.28
CA LYS A 52 39.29 -9.15 3.10
C LYS A 52 39.80 -8.92 1.68
N TYR A 53 38.99 -9.23 0.67
CA TYR A 53 39.45 -9.33 -0.72
C TYR A 53 38.92 -8.23 -1.64
N ALA A 54 37.76 -7.65 -1.33
CA ALA A 54 37.05 -6.74 -2.23
C ALA A 54 36.84 -5.34 -1.65
N TYR A 55 36.75 -5.15 -0.33
CA TYR A 55 36.65 -3.78 0.20
C TYR A 55 37.88 -2.93 -0.24
N PRO A 56 37.70 -1.72 -0.81
CA PRO A 56 36.48 -0.89 -0.85
C PRO A 56 35.67 -0.93 -2.17
N TYR A 57 35.93 -1.86 -3.07
CA TYR A 57 35.13 -2.05 -4.28
C TYR A 57 33.66 -2.34 -3.97
N ASP A 58 32.78 -2.18 -4.95
CA ASP A 58 31.34 -2.40 -4.76
C ASP A 58 31.01 -3.86 -4.44
N GLU A 59 31.67 -4.82 -5.07
CA GLU A 59 31.31 -6.25 -5.02
C GLU A 59 32.54 -7.18 -5.01
N LEU A 60 32.34 -8.40 -4.50
CA LEU A 60 33.35 -9.45 -4.49
C LEU A 60 33.31 -10.28 -5.78
N GLN A 61 34.49 -10.61 -6.30
CA GLN A 61 34.72 -11.63 -7.31
C GLN A 61 35.22 -12.92 -6.63
N PRO A 62 34.33 -13.86 -6.28
CA PRO A 62 34.60 -14.94 -5.33
C PRO A 62 35.47 -16.07 -5.90
N LEU A 63 35.65 -16.17 -7.22
CA LEU A 63 36.54 -17.17 -7.85
C LEU A 63 37.99 -16.68 -7.92
N THR A 64 38.20 -15.38 -8.13
CA THR A 64 39.55 -14.77 -8.17
C THR A 64 39.97 -14.15 -6.85
N CYS A 65 39.04 -13.99 -5.90
CA CYS A 65 39.27 -13.31 -4.61
C CYS A 65 39.78 -11.88 -4.81
N ASP A 66 39.05 -11.11 -5.62
CA ASP A 66 39.32 -9.69 -5.94
C ASP A 66 38.01 -8.89 -5.87
N GLY A 67 38.08 -7.56 -6.01
CA GLY A 67 36.90 -6.68 -6.03
C GLY A 67 36.55 -6.12 -7.41
N HIS A 68 35.31 -5.69 -7.58
CA HIS A 68 34.84 -5.02 -8.79
C HIS A 68 33.86 -3.87 -8.47
N ASP A 69 33.93 -2.79 -9.24
CA ASP A 69 33.01 -1.64 -9.15
C ASP A 69 31.87 -1.80 -10.17
N THR A 70 30.62 -1.89 -9.69
CA THR A 70 29.44 -2.12 -10.54
C THR A 70 28.59 -0.86 -10.67
N TRP A 71 28.39 -0.10 -9.59
CA TRP A 71 27.34 0.94 -9.54
C TRP A 71 27.80 2.33 -9.09
N GLY A 72 29.02 2.46 -8.56
CA GLY A 72 29.59 3.79 -8.32
C GLY A 72 30.70 3.87 -7.28
N LYS A 73 31.47 2.79 -7.05
CA LYS A 73 32.68 2.83 -6.22
C LYS A 73 32.45 3.36 -4.81
N TYR A 74 31.26 3.14 -4.27
CA TYR A 74 30.86 3.65 -2.96
C TYR A 74 30.80 2.54 -1.92
N SER A 75 31.55 1.45 -2.16
CA SER A 75 31.58 0.26 -1.30
C SER A 75 30.17 -0.31 -1.12
N LEU A 76 29.44 -0.48 -2.23
CA LEU A 76 28.03 -0.89 -2.25
C LEU A 76 27.71 -2.01 -1.26
N THR A 77 28.42 -3.15 -1.33
CA THR A 77 28.22 -4.30 -0.43
C THR A 77 28.36 -3.94 1.05
N LEU A 78 29.20 -2.96 1.39
CA LEU A 78 29.37 -2.50 2.77
C LEU A 78 28.09 -1.83 3.28
N ILE A 79 27.45 -1.00 2.46
CA ILE A 79 26.20 -0.28 2.79
C ILE A 79 25.02 -1.25 2.81
N ASP A 80 24.91 -2.09 1.78
CA ASP A 80 23.83 -3.08 1.63
C ASP A 80 23.79 -4.10 2.78
N ALA A 81 24.95 -4.52 3.31
CA ALA A 81 25.01 -5.52 4.37
C ALA A 81 24.84 -4.97 5.80
N LEU A 82 24.79 -3.64 6.00
CA LEU A 82 24.80 -3.00 7.32
C LEU A 82 23.61 -3.45 8.18
N ASP A 83 22.39 -3.27 7.70
CA ASP A 83 21.19 -3.67 8.45
C ASP A 83 21.15 -5.17 8.75
N THR A 84 21.71 -6.01 7.87
CA THR A 84 21.80 -7.46 8.04
C THR A 84 22.68 -7.82 9.23
N LEU A 85 23.79 -7.10 9.44
CA LEU A 85 24.62 -7.25 10.64
C LEU A 85 23.80 -6.99 11.91
N ALA A 86 22.94 -5.97 11.91
CA ALA A 86 22.06 -5.68 13.04
C ALA A 86 20.97 -6.74 13.24
N ILE A 87 20.36 -7.22 12.16
CA ILE A 87 19.31 -8.26 12.20
C ILE A 87 19.86 -9.59 12.75
N MET A 88 21.10 -9.95 12.39
CA MET A 88 21.79 -11.14 12.89
C MET A 88 22.46 -10.93 14.26
N GLY A 89 22.36 -9.73 14.85
CA GLY A 89 22.89 -9.43 16.18
C GLY A 89 24.40 -9.15 16.25
N ASN A 90 25.10 -8.99 15.12
CA ASN A 90 26.51 -8.58 15.09
C ASN A 90 26.65 -7.06 15.22
N TYR A 91 26.21 -6.53 16.36
CA TYR A 91 26.21 -5.09 16.63
C TYR A 91 27.63 -4.48 16.71
N SER A 92 28.65 -5.28 17.06
CA SER A 92 30.04 -4.80 17.06
C SER A 92 30.53 -4.46 15.67
N GLU A 93 30.30 -5.34 14.69
CA GLU A 93 30.71 -5.07 13.31
C GLU A 93 29.83 -3.98 12.69
N PHE A 94 28.52 -3.99 12.98
CA PHE A 94 27.62 -2.90 12.58
C PHE A 94 28.18 -1.52 12.96
N ARG A 95 28.53 -1.31 14.24
CA ARG A 95 29.08 -0.03 14.71
C ARG A 95 30.36 0.36 13.99
N LYS A 96 31.28 -0.61 13.81
CA LYS A 96 32.54 -0.40 13.11
C LYS A 96 32.31 0.01 11.64
N VAL A 97 31.36 -0.62 10.97
CA VAL A 97 31.04 -0.35 9.56
C VAL A 97 30.30 0.97 9.42
N ALA A 98 29.33 1.25 10.30
CA ALA A 98 28.63 2.53 10.31
C ALA A 98 29.62 3.69 10.46
N ASP A 99 30.56 3.58 11.40
CA ASP A 99 31.67 4.53 11.56
C ASP A 99 32.51 4.67 10.29
N LEU A 100 32.81 3.55 9.62
CA LEU A 100 33.60 3.53 8.40
C LEU A 100 32.88 4.27 7.26
N VAL A 101 31.58 4.03 7.10
CA VAL A 101 30.72 4.71 6.12
C VAL A 101 30.64 6.19 6.44
N ILE A 102 30.35 6.58 7.69
CA ILE A 102 30.25 7.98 8.11
C ILE A 102 31.56 8.75 7.85
N LYS A 103 32.71 8.12 8.08
CA LYS A 103 34.03 8.77 7.92
C LYS A 103 34.49 8.85 6.47
N ASN A 104 34.17 7.85 5.64
CA ASN A 104 34.79 7.69 4.32
C ASN A 104 33.84 7.98 3.15
N ALA A 105 32.53 7.91 3.33
CA ALA A 105 31.59 8.12 2.25
C ALA A 105 31.66 9.57 1.74
N ASN A 106 31.93 9.72 0.44
CA ASN A 106 31.91 11.01 -0.24
C ASN A 106 31.09 10.90 -1.53
N PHE A 107 29.92 11.51 -1.53
CA PHE A 107 29.01 11.54 -2.67
C PHE A 107 29.14 12.83 -3.51
N ASP A 108 30.07 13.73 -3.18
CA ASP A 108 30.41 14.88 -4.03
C ASP A 108 31.49 14.53 -5.06
N VAL A 109 31.15 13.59 -5.95
CA VAL A 109 32.07 13.05 -6.95
C VAL A 109 31.51 13.23 -8.37
N ASP A 110 32.40 13.44 -9.34
CA ASP A 110 32.03 13.45 -10.76
C ASP A 110 31.85 12.00 -11.22
N MET A 111 30.63 11.50 -11.05
CA MET A 111 30.30 10.12 -11.32
C MET A 111 28.85 9.99 -11.75
N ASN A 112 28.63 9.24 -12.84
CA ASN A 112 27.30 8.84 -13.29
C ASN A 112 26.88 7.59 -12.54
N VAL A 113 25.68 7.62 -11.97
CA VAL A 113 25.10 6.49 -11.23
C VAL A 113 23.70 6.19 -11.75
N SER A 114 23.27 4.94 -11.56
CA SER A 114 21.89 4.51 -11.79
C SER A 114 20.99 5.10 -10.71
N VAL A 115 19.93 5.80 -11.10
CA VAL A 115 19.00 6.46 -10.18
C VAL A 115 18.23 5.43 -9.36
N PHE A 116 17.80 4.34 -10.01
CA PHE A 116 17.07 3.23 -9.39
C PHE A 116 17.95 2.46 -8.40
N GLU A 117 19.11 1.98 -8.84
CA GLU A 117 20.00 1.16 -8.00
C GLU A 117 20.55 1.95 -6.81
N THR A 118 20.91 3.22 -7.03
CA THR A 118 21.38 4.08 -5.93
C THR A 118 20.29 4.31 -4.89
N ASN A 119 19.02 4.44 -5.29
CA ASN A 119 17.92 4.63 -4.36
C ASN A 119 17.70 3.38 -3.48
N ILE A 120 17.44 2.23 -4.10
CA ILE A 120 17.04 1.03 -3.35
C ILE A 120 18.18 0.50 -2.48
N ARG A 121 19.44 0.62 -2.93
CA ARG A 121 20.63 0.12 -2.22
C ARG A 121 21.20 1.11 -1.23
N ILE A 122 21.57 2.31 -1.71
CA ILE A 122 22.30 3.28 -0.90
C ILE A 122 21.37 4.10 -0.02
N VAL A 123 20.31 4.68 -0.58
CA VAL A 123 19.35 5.45 0.23
C VAL A 123 18.61 4.49 1.16
N GLY A 124 18.10 3.37 0.66
CA GLY A 124 17.46 2.32 1.46
C GLY A 124 18.34 1.79 2.58
N GLY A 125 19.57 1.37 2.27
CA GLY A 125 20.52 0.82 3.24
C GLY A 125 20.93 1.82 4.32
N LEU A 126 21.18 3.08 3.95
CA LEU A 126 21.52 4.13 4.92
C LEU A 126 20.34 4.50 5.82
N VAL A 127 19.12 4.59 5.28
CA VAL A 127 17.91 4.84 6.08
C VAL A 127 17.67 3.68 7.04
N SER A 128 17.77 2.43 6.60
CA SER A 128 17.57 1.29 7.48
C SER A 128 18.65 1.18 8.55
N ALA A 129 19.93 1.38 8.20
CA ALA A 129 21.01 1.42 9.18
C ALA A 129 20.83 2.55 10.21
N HIS A 130 20.34 3.72 9.78
CA HIS A 130 19.99 4.82 10.69
C HIS A 130 18.92 4.39 11.71
N LEU A 131 17.86 3.72 11.27
CA LEU A 131 16.79 3.23 12.13
C LEU A 131 17.27 2.11 13.07
N MET A 132 18.23 1.29 12.64
CA MET A 132 18.84 0.23 13.47
C MET A 132 19.88 0.75 14.47
N SER A 133 20.30 2.02 14.38
CA SER A 133 21.41 2.58 15.15
C SER A 133 21.22 2.45 16.66
N LYS A 134 20.01 2.73 17.17
CA LYS A 134 19.69 2.57 18.59
C LYS A 134 19.83 1.13 19.06
N LYS A 135 19.24 0.20 18.31
CA LYS A 135 19.28 -1.23 18.64
C LYS A 135 20.71 -1.78 18.60
N ALA A 136 21.52 -1.28 17.67
CA ALA A 136 22.92 -1.64 17.54
C ALA A 136 23.84 -0.92 18.54
N GLY A 137 23.31 -0.07 19.42
CA GLY A 137 24.08 0.63 20.45
C GLY A 137 25.07 1.65 19.90
N ILE A 138 24.75 2.30 18.77
CA ILE A 138 25.45 3.51 18.34
C ILE A 138 25.09 4.64 19.33
N GLU A 139 26.06 5.50 19.62
CA GLU A 139 25.81 6.75 20.35
C GLU A 139 24.99 7.69 19.47
N LEU A 140 23.78 8.00 19.92
CA LEU A 140 22.79 8.76 19.15
C LEU A 140 22.86 10.24 19.50
N GLU A 141 22.68 11.09 18.50
CA GLU A 141 22.44 12.51 18.71
C GLU A 141 21.03 12.73 19.31
N ASP A 142 20.84 13.80 20.07
CA ASP A 142 19.57 14.11 20.74
C ASP A 142 18.36 14.12 19.77
N GLY A 143 18.57 14.51 18.52
CA GLY A 143 17.50 14.58 17.52
C GLY A 143 17.10 13.25 16.87
N TRP A 144 17.74 12.12 17.21
CA TRP A 144 17.34 10.80 16.69
C TRP A 144 15.91 10.41 17.14
N PRO A 145 15.08 9.79 16.29
CA PRO A 145 15.36 9.29 14.93
C PRO A 145 15.24 10.34 13.81
N CYS A 146 14.90 11.59 14.11
CA CYS A 146 14.64 12.62 13.10
C CYS A 146 15.91 13.34 12.61
N SER A 147 17.05 13.07 13.23
CA SER A 147 18.37 13.50 12.77
C SER A 147 19.39 12.40 13.05
N GLY A 148 20.49 12.43 12.30
CA GLY A 148 21.66 11.60 12.58
C GLY A 148 22.60 11.50 11.38
N PRO A 149 23.85 11.09 11.58
CA PRO A 149 24.87 11.11 10.54
C PRO A 149 24.55 10.20 9.35
N LEU A 150 23.98 9.01 9.60
CA LEU A 150 23.55 8.10 8.53
C LEU A 150 22.35 8.65 7.73
N LEU A 151 21.38 9.25 8.43
CA LEU A 151 20.25 9.92 7.78
C LEU A 151 20.71 11.11 6.91
N ASN A 152 21.65 11.91 7.41
CA ASN A 152 22.22 13.03 6.66
C ASN A 152 22.92 12.57 5.37
N LEU A 153 23.60 11.42 5.41
CA LEU A 153 24.19 10.80 4.21
C LEU A 153 23.12 10.33 3.23
N ALA A 154 22.07 9.65 3.72
CA ALA A 154 20.95 9.20 2.89
C ALA A 154 20.26 10.37 2.19
N GLU A 155 19.99 11.44 2.93
CA GLU A 155 19.43 12.68 2.40
C GLU A 155 20.35 13.32 1.35
N ASN A 156 21.67 13.37 1.60
CA ASN A 156 22.63 13.91 0.66
C ASN A 156 22.60 13.18 -0.69
N VAL A 157 22.58 11.84 -0.65
CA VAL A 157 22.50 11.00 -1.86
C VAL A 157 21.17 11.23 -2.57
N ALA A 158 20.03 11.15 -1.85
CA ALA A 158 18.71 11.33 -2.43
C ALA A 158 18.53 12.71 -3.10
N ARG A 159 19.06 13.79 -2.49
CA ARG A 159 19.01 15.13 -3.11
C ARG A 159 19.75 15.19 -4.45
N ARG A 160 20.83 14.42 -4.60
CA ARG A 160 21.58 14.32 -5.86
C ARG A 160 20.85 13.49 -6.92
N LEU A 161 19.85 12.70 -6.54
CA LEU A 161 18.97 11.97 -7.46
C LEU A 161 17.82 12.85 -8.00
N LEU A 162 17.37 13.85 -7.25
CA LEU A 162 16.25 14.73 -7.63
C LEU A 162 16.36 15.36 -9.04
N PRO A 163 17.54 15.77 -9.55
CA PRO A 163 17.66 16.26 -10.93
C PRO A 163 17.13 15.30 -11.99
N ALA A 164 17.19 13.98 -11.77
CA ALA A 164 16.66 12.99 -12.70
C ALA A 164 15.15 13.12 -12.91
N PHE A 165 14.41 13.60 -11.90
CA PHE A 165 12.95 13.77 -11.93
C PHE A 165 12.50 15.07 -12.58
N GLN A 166 13.43 15.93 -13.01
CA GLN A 166 13.15 17.21 -13.68
C GLN A 166 12.76 17.00 -15.16
N THR A 167 11.80 16.11 -15.39
CA THR A 167 11.17 15.87 -16.69
C THR A 167 9.79 16.53 -16.75
N LYS A 168 9.21 16.63 -17.95
CA LYS A 168 7.85 17.19 -18.11
C LYS A 168 6.80 16.36 -17.35
N THR A 169 6.97 15.05 -17.32
CA THR A 169 6.05 14.11 -16.66
C THR A 169 6.32 14.03 -15.15
N GLY A 170 7.56 14.25 -14.72
CA GLY A 170 8.02 13.97 -13.35
C GLY A 170 8.56 12.54 -13.19
N MET A 171 8.55 11.72 -14.24
CA MET A 171 9.20 10.40 -14.24
C MET A 171 10.72 10.56 -14.42
N PRO A 172 11.57 9.81 -13.70
CA PRO A 172 13.01 10.04 -13.71
C PRO A 172 13.74 9.48 -14.94
N TYR A 173 14.82 10.15 -15.34
CA TYR A 173 15.86 9.53 -16.16
C TYR A 173 16.49 8.34 -15.43
N GLY A 174 17.05 7.38 -16.18
CA GLY A 174 17.73 6.21 -15.60
C GLY A 174 19.06 6.54 -14.93
N THR A 175 19.75 7.58 -15.41
CA THR A 175 21.10 7.96 -14.94
C THR A 175 21.15 9.41 -14.46
N VAL A 176 21.94 9.67 -13.42
CA VAL A 176 22.27 11.02 -12.95
C VAL A 176 23.75 11.10 -12.59
N ASN A 177 24.38 12.26 -12.81
CA ASN A 177 25.70 12.55 -12.28
C ASN A 177 25.58 13.22 -10.91
N PHE A 178 26.29 12.70 -9.90
CA PHE A 178 26.21 13.24 -8.54
C PHE A 178 26.58 14.71 -8.41
N ARG A 179 27.45 15.24 -9.29
CA ARG A 179 27.87 16.66 -9.27
C ARG A 179 27.14 17.53 -10.27
N TYR A 180 26.84 16.99 -11.45
CA TYR A 180 26.39 17.76 -12.60
C TYR A 180 24.92 17.54 -12.98
N GLY A 181 24.20 16.66 -12.26
CA GLY A 181 22.82 16.30 -12.60
C GLY A 181 22.75 15.39 -13.83
N VAL A 182 21.65 15.43 -14.58
CA VAL A 182 21.45 14.51 -15.72
C VAL A 182 22.49 14.78 -16.83
N PRO A 183 23.26 13.77 -17.27
CA PRO A 183 24.23 13.93 -18.35
C PRO A 183 23.61 14.42 -19.66
N LYS A 184 24.37 15.20 -20.44
CA LYS A 184 23.90 15.64 -21.77
C LYS A 184 23.77 14.45 -22.71
N GLY A 185 22.60 14.29 -23.32
CA GLY A 185 22.32 13.19 -24.25
C GLY A 185 21.88 11.89 -23.56
N GLU A 186 21.61 11.93 -22.25
CA GLU A 186 21.02 10.80 -21.54
C GLU A 186 19.71 10.35 -22.21
N THR A 187 19.52 9.04 -22.29
CA THR A 187 18.30 8.46 -22.87
C THR A 187 17.08 8.81 -22.04
N THR A 188 15.99 9.20 -22.70
CA THR A 188 14.68 9.41 -22.06
C THR A 188 13.96 8.11 -21.77
N VAL A 189 14.51 6.96 -22.16
CA VAL A 189 13.86 5.65 -21.98
C VAL A 189 14.29 5.02 -20.66
N THR A 190 13.33 4.82 -19.76
CA THR A 190 13.52 4.18 -18.44
C THR A 190 12.56 3.00 -18.31
N SER A 191 12.89 2.02 -17.47
CA SER A 191 11.99 0.92 -17.12
C SER A 191 10.83 1.37 -16.24
N THR A 192 9.77 0.58 -16.19
CA THR A 192 8.63 0.82 -15.29
C THR A 192 9.05 0.79 -13.82
N ALA A 193 9.84 -0.20 -13.41
CA ALA A 193 10.46 -0.27 -12.09
C ALA A 193 11.37 0.94 -11.81
N GLY A 194 12.18 1.36 -12.79
CA GLY A 194 13.06 2.52 -12.68
C GLY A 194 12.33 3.86 -12.54
N VAL A 195 11.01 3.92 -12.79
CA VAL A 195 10.15 5.07 -12.51
C VAL A 195 9.40 4.91 -11.19
N GLY A 196 8.95 3.70 -10.87
CA GLY A 196 8.00 3.42 -9.79
C GLY A 196 8.59 3.12 -8.40
N THR A 197 9.92 2.99 -8.28
CA THR A 197 10.52 2.36 -7.09
C THR A 197 11.28 3.36 -6.22
N PHE A 198 10.57 4.38 -5.73
CA PHE A 198 11.15 5.41 -4.86
C PHE A 198 10.34 5.71 -3.60
N ILE A 199 9.04 5.38 -3.58
CA ILE A 199 8.14 5.86 -2.53
C ILE A 199 8.54 5.42 -1.12
N VAL A 200 9.11 4.22 -0.96
CA VAL A 200 9.52 3.70 0.35
C VAL A 200 10.68 4.52 0.92
N GLU A 201 11.75 4.72 0.17
CA GLU A 201 12.92 5.49 0.63
C GLU A 201 12.63 6.98 0.69
N PHE A 202 12.06 7.54 -0.37
CA PHE A 202 11.79 8.97 -0.46
C PHE A 202 10.71 9.38 0.55
N GLY A 203 9.68 8.56 0.73
CA GLY A 203 8.67 8.79 1.76
C GLY A 203 9.25 8.69 3.17
N ALA A 204 10.12 7.72 3.44
CA ALA A 204 10.82 7.60 4.72
C ALA A 204 11.69 8.83 5.00
N LEU A 205 12.47 9.29 4.00
CA LEU A 205 13.26 10.52 4.11
C LEU A 205 12.40 11.73 4.42
N SER A 206 11.29 11.93 3.70
CA SER A 206 10.38 13.05 3.99
C SER A 206 9.79 12.99 5.39
N LYS A 207 9.43 11.80 5.88
CA LYS A 207 8.89 11.64 7.24
C LYS A 207 9.97 11.88 8.31
N LEU A 208 11.20 11.40 8.10
CA LEU A 208 12.30 11.56 9.06
C LEU A 208 12.85 13.00 9.09
N THR A 209 13.09 13.60 7.92
CA THR A 209 13.71 14.93 7.80
C THR A 209 12.69 16.07 7.89
N GLY A 210 11.42 15.81 7.60
CA GLY A 210 10.38 16.82 7.45
C GLY A 210 10.39 17.55 6.10
N ASP A 211 11.30 17.22 5.16
CA ASP A 211 11.31 17.82 3.81
C ASP A 211 10.35 17.06 2.88
N PRO A 212 9.23 17.67 2.42
CA PRO A 212 8.25 16.98 1.59
C PRO A 212 8.74 16.67 0.17
N VAL A 213 9.86 17.26 -0.28
CA VAL A 213 10.30 17.17 -1.68
C VAL A 213 10.46 15.73 -2.16
N PHE A 214 10.91 14.82 -1.29
CA PHE A 214 11.15 13.42 -1.66
C PHE A 214 9.82 12.69 -1.88
N LEU A 215 8.93 12.69 -0.89
CA LEU A 215 7.61 12.05 -0.96
C LEU A 215 6.79 12.60 -2.14
N ASP A 216 6.75 13.92 -2.30
CA ASP A 216 6.02 14.56 -3.40
C ASP A 216 6.56 14.16 -4.78
N THR A 217 7.89 14.05 -4.89
CA THR A 217 8.56 13.62 -6.12
C THR A 217 8.20 12.18 -6.47
N ALA A 218 8.28 11.26 -5.50
CA ALA A 218 7.94 9.86 -5.73
C ALA A 218 6.45 9.67 -6.08
N LEU A 219 5.55 10.34 -5.35
CA LEU A 219 4.10 10.30 -5.64
C LEU A 219 3.77 10.87 -7.02
N ARG A 220 4.44 11.96 -7.43
CA ARG A 220 4.27 12.53 -8.77
C ARG A 220 4.67 11.53 -9.85
N ALA A 221 5.80 10.84 -9.70
CA ALA A 221 6.26 9.82 -10.64
C ALA A 221 5.27 8.64 -10.73
N LEU A 222 4.80 8.14 -9.59
CA LEU A 222 3.80 7.06 -9.53
C LEU A 222 2.49 7.45 -10.22
N LYS A 223 1.97 8.66 -9.95
CA LYS A 223 0.75 9.19 -10.59
C LYS A 223 0.94 9.37 -12.10
N ALA A 224 2.10 9.86 -12.54
CA ALA A 224 2.42 9.98 -13.96
C ALA A 224 2.41 8.60 -14.64
N LEU A 225 3.07 7.61 -14.04
CA LEU A 225 3.13 6.25 -14.57
C LEU A 225 1.74 5.58 -14.60
N TRP A 226 0.95 5.72 -13.54
CA TRP A 226 -0.44 5.23 -13.46
C TRP A 226 -1.30 5.74 -14.62
N ASN A 227 -1.10 6.99 -15.05
CA ASN A 227 -1.87 7.59 -16.14
C ASN A 227 -1.48 7.09 -17.54
N THR A 228 -0.40 6.31 -17.65
CA THR A 228 0.09 5.77 -18.94
C THR A 228 -0.39 4.35 -19.21
N LYS A 229 -1.08 3.70 -18.27
CA LYS A 229 -1.62 2.35 -18.45
C LYS A 229 -2.48 2.24 -19.72
N SER A 230 -2.40 1.09 -20.36
CA SER A 230 -3.22 0.75 -21.54
C SER A 230 -4.71 0.68 -21.21
N ILE A 231 -5.54 0.57 -22.24
CA ILE A 231 -6.98 0.30 -22.10
C ILE A 231 -7.28 -1.01 -21.35
N LEU A 232 -6.33 -1.95 -21.32
CA LEU A 232 -6.45 -3.20 -20.57
C LEU A 232 -6.03 -3.07 -19.11
N GLY A 233 -5.58 -1.89 -18.68
CA GLY A 233 -5.05 -1.65 -17.33
C GLY A 233 -3.59 -2.07 -17.15
N LEU A 234 -2.93 -2.59 -18.18
CA LEU A 234 -1.52 -3.03 -18.11
C LEU A 234 -0.53 -1.90 -18.40
N VAL A 235 0.69 -2.01 -17.88
CA VAL A 235 1.86 -1.16 -18.17
C VAL A 235 2.89 -1.95 -18.97
N GLY A 236 3.65 -1.26 -19.83
CA GLY A 236 4.74 -1.88 -20.59
C GLY A 236 6.00 -2.05 -19.75
N ASN A 237 7.09 -2.45 -20.40
CA ASN A 237 8.37 -2.68 -19.75
C ASN A 237 9.26 -1.43 -19.68
N HIS A 238 9.26 -0.62 -20.75
CA HIS A 238 10.04 0.62 -20.85
C HIS A 238 9.21 1.75 -21.44
N ILE A 239 9.43 2.96 -20.93
CA ILE A 239 8.69 4.17 -21.25
C ILE A 239 9.66 5.33 -21.54
N ASP A 240 9.32 6.16 -22.52
CA ASP A 240 9.97 7.45 -22.71
C ASP A 240 9.43 8.44 -21.68
N VAL A 241 10.25 8.81 -20.70
CA VAL A 241 9.86 9.65 -19.55
C VAL A 241 9.61 11.10 -19.92
N ALA A 242 10.08 11.57 -21.07
CA ALA A 242 9.82 12.93 -21.55
C ALA A 242 8.43 13.05 -22.19
N THR A 243 7.96 12.00 -22.84
CA THR A 243 6.71 11.98 -23.63
C THR A 243 5.59 11.15 -23.02
N GLY A 244 5.90 10.23 -22.10
CA GLY A 244 4.94 9.27 -21.53
C GLY A 244 4.56 8.14 -22.50
N LYS A 245 5.33 7.91 -23.56
CA LYS A 245 5.04 6.87 -24.55
C LYS A 245 5.83 5.60 -24.27
N TRP A 246 5.15 4.46 -24.27
CA TRP A 246 5.77 3.14 -24.14
C TRP A 246 6.67 2.82 -25.34
N THR A 247 7.88 2.37 -25.05
CA THR A 247 8.89 1.93 -26.05
C THR A 247 9.03 0.41 -26.09
N ALA A 248 8.75 -0.27 -24.98
CA ALA A 248 8.61 -1.73 -24.90
C ALA A 248 7.22 -2.09 -24.35
N LEU A 249 6.42 -2.78 -25.17
CA LEU A 249 4.98 -3.00 -24.95
C LEU A 249 4.66 -4.31 -24.25
N ASP A 250 5.66 -5.15 -23.98
CA ASP A 250 5.47 -6.36 -23.20
C ASP A 250 5.21 -6.00 -21.73
N ALA A 251 4.13 -6.55 -21.20
CA ALA A 251 3.68 -6.41 -19.82
C ALA A 251 3.91 -7.74 -19.10
N GLY A 252 4.41 -7.66 -17.88
CA GLY A 252 4.73 -8.79 -17.01
C GLY A 252 4.75 -8.33 -15.57
N ILE A 253 4.95 -9.28 -14.66
CA ILE A 253 5.24 -8.98 -13.24
C ILE A 253 6.75 -9.06 -12.93
N GLY A 254 7.56 -9.49 -13.90
CA GLY A 254 8.99 -9.72 -13.69
C GLY A 254 9.86 -8.47 -13.89
N GLY A 255 11.13 -8.74 -14.19
CA GLY A 255 12.19 -7.75 -14.30
C GLY A 255 11.81 -6.51 -15.09
N GLN A 256 12.24 -5.36 -14.58
CA GLN A 256 11.95 -4.00 -15.09
C GLN A 256 10.52 -3.50 -14.82
N VAL A 257 9.66 -4.28 -14.16
CA VAL A 257 8.28 -3.91 -13.81
C VAL A 257 7.99 -4.23 -12.34
N ASP A 258 8.28 -5.45 -11.92
CA ASP A 258 8.28 -5.98 -10.55
C ASP A 258 8.06 -4.97 -9.40
N SER A 259 9.11 -4.24 -9.02
CA SER A 259 9.15 -3.43 -7.80
C SER A 259 8.23 -2.21 -7.85
N TYR A 260 7.72 -1.84 -9.04
CA TYR A 260 6.64 -0.85 -9.14
C TYR A 260 5.39 -1.33 -8.42
N PHE A 261 4.96 -2.57 -8.67
CA PHE A 261 3.77 -3.13 -8.01
C PHE A 261 4.01 -3.32 -6.52
N GLU A 262 5.21 -3.74 -6.15
CA GLU A 262 5.64 -3.87 -4.77
C GLU A 262 5.50 -2.54 -4.02
N TYR A 263 5.98 -1.45 -4.62
CA TYR A 263 5.99 -0.13 -3.97
C TYR A 263 4.62 0.52 -3.89
N LEU A 264 3.69 0.15 -4.76
CA LEU A 264 2.29 0.55 -4.58
C LEU A 264 1.68 -0.06 -3.31
N VAL A 265 1.94 -1.34 -3.03
CA VAL A 265 1.45 -2.01 -1.82
C VAL A 265 2.22 -1.55 -0.59
N LYS A 266 3.55 -1.67 -0.62
CA LYS A 266 4.41 -1.34 0.52
C LYS A 266 4.33 0.14 0.88
N GLY A 267 4.27 1.03 -0.11
CA GLY A 267 4.03 2.47 0.11
C GLY A 267 2.63 2.77 0.67
N ALA A 268 1.59 2.07 0.23
CA ALA A 268 0.24 2.23 0.78
C ALA A 268 0.20 1.86 2.27
N ILE A 269 0.85 0.75 2.66
CA ILE A 269 0.91 0.27 4.04
C ILE A 269 1.75 1.23 4.89
N LEU A 270 2.96 1.57 4.44
CA LEU A 270 3.92 2.34 5.22
C LEU A 270 3.47 3.79 5.47
N PHE A 271 2.86 4.44 4.47
CA PHE A 271 2.48 5.85 4.56
C PHE A 271 0.97 6.09 4.70
N LYS A 272 0.17 5.01 4.81
CA LYS A 272 -1.30 5.08 4.90
C LYS A 272 -1.93 5.85 3.74
N ILE A 273 -1.44 5.64 2.52
CA ILE A 273 -1.93 6.31 1.30
C ILE A 273 -2.83 5.33 0.51
N PRO A 274 -4.16 5.37 0.69
CA PRO A 274 -5.08 4.41 0.06
C PRO A 274 -5.13 4.52 -1.47
N GLU A 275 -4.74 5.67 -2.03
CA GLU A 275 -4.63 5.87 -3.48
C GLU A 275 -3.67 4.84 -4.11
N LEU A 276 -2.54 4.54 -3.45
CA LEU A 276 -1.54 3.60 -3.97
C LEU A 276 -2.07 2.16 -3.99
N MET A 277 -2.81 1.74 -2.95
CA MET A 277 -3.47 0.44 -2.91
C MET A 277 -4.56 0.34 -3.99
N THR A 278 -5.27 1.44 -4.27
CA THR A 278 -6.28 1.49 -5.35
C THR A 278 -5.62 1.30 -6.71
N MET A 279 -4.47 1.91 -6.95
CA MET A 279 -3.67 1.69 -8.17
C MET A 279 -3.27 0.22 -8.30
N PHE A 280 -2.71 -0.37 -7.23
CA PHE A 280 -2.30 -1.78 -7.24
C PHE A 280 -3.47 -2.72 -7.54
N LYS A 281 -4.62 -2.56 -6.87
CA LYS A 281 -5.82 -3.38 -7.11
C LYS A 281 -6.30 -3.28 -8.57
N GLY A 282 -6.18 -2.10 -9.17
CA GLY A 282 -6.48 -1.92 -10.59
C GLY A 282 -5.54 -2.72 -11.50
N TYR A 283 -4.25 -2.80 -11.15
CA TYR A 283 -3.28 -3.64 -11.86
C TYR A 283 -3.51 -5.13 -11.62
N ASP A 284 -3.77 -5.55 -10.37
CA ASP A 284 -4.00 -6.94 -10.01
C ASP A 284 -5.15 -7.56 -10.82
N ILE A 285 -6.26 -6.83 -10.98
CA ILE A 285 -7.38 -7.25 -11.85
C ILE A 285 -6.91 -7.50 -13.29
N ALA A 286 -6.07 -6.63 -13.84
CA ALA A 286 -5.55 -6.77 -15.20
C ALA A 286 -4.53 -7.92 -15.31
N ILE A 287 -3.66 -8.07 -14.32
CA ILE A 287 -2.64 -9.12 -14.24
C ILE A 287 -3.30 -10.50 -14.18
N GLU A 288 -4.26 -10.69 -13.27
CA GLU A 288 -5.01 -11.94 -13.13
C GLU A 288 -5.78 -12.29 -14.41
N LYS A 289 -6.34 -11.29 -15.10
CA LYS A 289 -7.10 -11.53 -16.34
C LYS A 289 -6.21 -11.89 -17.54
N TYR A 290 -5.13 -11.12 -17.76
CA TYR A 290 -4.37 -11.19 -19.00
C TYR A 290 -3.05 -11.94 -18.90
N LEU A 291 -2.39 -11.90 -17.74
CA LEU A 291 -1.05 -12.47 -17.54
C LEU A 291 -1.09 -13.85 -16.90
N LYS A 292 -2.06 -14.10 -16.00
CA LYS A 292 -2.15 -15.37 -15.28
C LYS A 292 -2.72 -16.50 -16.15
N ARG A 293 -2.04 -17.65 -16.13
CA ARG A 293 -2.49 -18.93 -16.70
C ARG A 293 -2.13 -20.03 -15.72
N ASP A 294 -3.16 -20.70 -15.20
CA ASP A 294 -3.04 -21.56 -14.02
C ASP A 294 -2.37 -20.79 -12.86
N ASP A 295 -1.31 -21.34 -12.28
CA ASP A 295 -0.52 -20.70 -11.22
C ASP A 295 0.82 -20.14 -11.74
N TRP A 296 0.82 -19.65 -12.99
CA TRP A 296 1.93 -18.94 -13.64
C TRP A 296 1.51 -17.57 -14.16
N TYR A 297 2.44 -16.62 -14.14
CA TYR A 297 2.26 -15.26 -14.67
C TYR A 297 3.14 -15.08 -15.91
N MET A 298 2.51 -15.11 -17.10
CA MET A 298 3.20 -15.01 -18.39
C MET A 298 3.19 -13.57 -18.90
N TRP A 299 4.16 -13.25 -19.75
CA TRP A 299 4.22 -11.92 -20.37
C TRP A 299 3.24 -11.81 -21.52
N ALA A 300 2.59 -10.65 -21.64
CA ALA A 300 1.62 -10.37 -22.69
C ALA A 300 1.79 -8.97 -23.27
N HIS A 301 1.32 -8.75 -24.49
CA HIS A 301 1.32 -7.42 -25.10
C HIS A 301 0.31 -6.51 -24.38
N MET A 302 0.76 -5.39 -23.81
CA MET A 302 -0.02 -4.57 -22.89
C MET A 302 -1.37 -4.08 -23.44
N THR A 303 -1.48 -3.79 -24.75
CA THR A 303 -2.74 -3.32 -25.36
C THR A 303 -3.61 -4.42 -25.97
N LYS A 304 -3.05 -5.63 -26.18
CA LYS A 304 -3.76 -6.74 -26.86
C LYS A 304 -4.11 -7.88 -25.91
N GLY A 305 -3.40 -8.02 -24.79
CA GLY A 305 -3.56 -9.12 -23.84
C GLY A 305 -3.13 -10.48 -24.39
N THR A 306 -2.53 -10.53 -25.58
CA THR A 306 -2.00 -11.75 -26.18
C THR A 306 -0.66 -12.08 -25.55
N ILE A 307 -0.49 -13.33 -25.07
CA ILE A 307 0.77 -13.83 -24.52
C ILE A 307 1.89 -13.63 -25.54
N SER A 308 2.95 -12.94 -25.13
CA SER A 308 4.14 -12.68 -25.94
C SER A 308 5.28 -13.61 -25.55
N LEU A 309 5.50 -13.85 -24.25
CA LEU A 309 6.53 -14.77 -23.76
C LEU A 309 5.94 -15.69 -22.67
N PRO A 310 5.78 -17.00 -22.94
CA PRO A 310 5.33 -17.98 -21.95
C PRO A 310 6.51 -18.43 -21.07
N ILE A 311 7.08 -17.49 -20.34
CA ILE A 311 8.23 -17.69 -19.47
C ILE A 311 7.89 -17.29 -18.02
N PHE A 312 8.60 -17.90 -17.09
CA PHE A 312 8.77 -17.43 -15.71
C PHE A 312 10.16 -16.82 -15.60
N GLN A 313 10.29 -15.67 -14.94
CA GLN A 313 11.59 -15.12 -14.57
C GLN A 313 11.86 -15.38 -13.09
N SER A 314 13.11 -15.63 -12.71
CA SER A 314 13.45 -15.81 -11.29
C SER A 314 13.01 -14.63 -10.42
N LEU A 315 13.01 -13.41 -10.98
CA LEU A 315 12.52 -12.19 -10.31
C LEU A 315 11.04 -12.23 -9.98
N ASP A 316 10.21 -12.98 -10.73
CA ASP A 316 8.78 -13.16 -10.43
C ASP A 316 8.59 -13.84 -9.05
N GLY A 317 9.66 -14.40 -8.48
CA GLY A 317 9.72 -15.01 -7.16
C GLY A 317 9.22 -14.13 -6.01
N TYR A 318 9.16 -12.80 -6.16
CA TYR A 318 8.69 -11.86 -5.14
C TYR A 318 7.15 -11.82 -5.00
N TRP A 319 6.46 -12.18 -6.09
CA TRP A 319 5.02 -11.98 -6.23
C TRP A 319 4.19 -12.72 -5.17
N PRO A 320 4.50 -13.99 -4.81
CA PRO A 320 3.80 -14.68 -3.73
C PRO A 320 3.90 -13.97 -2.37
N GLY A 321 5.05 -13.36 -2.07
CA GLY A 321 5.27 -12.55 -0.88
C GLY A 321 4.38 -11.31 -0.90
N LEU A 322 4.34 -10.60 -2.04
CA LEU A 322 3.44 -9.46 -2.23
C LEU A 322 1.96 -9.83 -2.09
N GLN A 323 1.55 -10.98 -2.64
CA GLN A 323 0.20 -11.52 -2.48
C GLN A 323 -0.14 -11.79 -1.01
N SER A 324 0.83 -12.27 -0.23
CA SER A 324 0.59 -12.48 1.19
C SER A 324 0.37 -11.18 1.97
N LEU A 325 1.05 -10.09 1.59
CA LEU A 325 0.90 -8.77 2.22
C LEU A 325 -0.49 -8.17 2.03
N ILE A 326 -1.17 -8.53 0.93
CA ILE A 326 -2.55 -8.08 0.64
C ILE A 326 -3.61 -9.09 1.11
N GLY A 327 -3.20 -10.19 1.75
CA GLY A 327 -4.09 -11.24 2.28
C GLY A 327 -4.41 -12.39 1.32
N ASP A 328 -3.81 -12.42 0.12
CA ASP A 328 -4.03 -13.44 -0.91
C ASP A 328 -3.14 -14.68 -0.70
N ILE A 329 -3.22 -15.27 0.50
CA ILE A 329 -2.36 -16.39 0.94
C ILE A 329 -2.46 -17.61 0.02
N GLU A 330 -3.67 -18.01 -0.39
CA GLU A 330 -3.87 -19.21 -1.21
C GLU A 330 -3.19 -19.09 -2.58
N LYS A 331 -3.30 -17.92 -3.23
CA LYS A 331 -2.66 -17.66 -4.53
C LYS A 331 -1.14 -17.69 -4.39
N GLY A 332 -0.61 -17.07 -3.34
CA GLY A 332 0.82 -17.07 -3.04
C GLY A 332 1.35 -18.49 -2.83
N MET A 333 0.65 -19.30 -2.04
CA MET A 333 1.04 -20.70 -1.79
C MET A 333 1.05 -21.54 -3.08
N LYS A 334 0.06 -21.42 -3.96
CA LYS A 334 0.06 -22.18 -5.23
C LYS A 334 1.24 -21.78 -6.13
N THR A 335 1.48 -20.47 -6.23
CA THR A 335 2.53 -19.91 -7.08
C THR A 335 3.93 -20.30 -6.59
N ILE A 336 4.21 -20.18 -5.28
CA ILE A 336 5.53 -20.52 -4.73
C ILE A 336 5.85 -22.02 -4.86
N LEU A 337 4.84 -22.90 -4.84
CA LEU A 337 5.03 -24.33 -5.04
C LEU A 337 5.50 -24.67 -6.45
N ASN A 338 5.03 -23.94 -7.47
CA ASN A 338 5.54 -24.07 -8.84
C ASN A 338 7.01 -23.64 -8.91
N TYR A 339 7.36 -22.54 -8.25
CA TYR A 339 8.75 -22.06 -8.22
C TYR A 339 9.66 -23.05 -7.49
N HIS A 340 9.18 -23.63 -6.39
CA HIS A 340 9.90 -24.69 -5.66
C HIS A 340 10.10 -25.97 -6.48
N GLN A 341 9.18 -26.31 -7.39
CA GLN A 341 9.40 -27.42 -8.33
C GLN A 341 10.56 -27.14 -9.28
N VAL A 342 10.65 -25.92 -9.81
CA VAL A 342 11.80 -25.49 -10.65
C VAL A 342 13.09 -25.53 -9.83
N TRP A 343 13.05 -25.05 -8.58
CA TRP A 343 14.21 -25.13 -7.69
C TRP A 343 14.65 -26.59 -7.50
N ARG A 344 13.72 -27.51 -7.19
CA ARG A 344 14.06 -28.93 -7.01
C ARG A 344 14.60 -29.60 -8.28
N GLN A 345 14.25 -29.09 -9.45
CA GLN A 345 14.79 -29.58 -10.73
C GLN A 345 16.26 -29.19 -10.92
N TYR A 346 16.65 -27.98 -10.53
CA TYR A 346 17.96 -27.39 -10.89
C TYR A 346 18.88 -27.06 -9.70
N GLY A 347 18.39 -27.08 -8.46
CA GLY A 347 19.07 -26.50 -7.30
C GLY A 347 19.11 -24.96 -7.31
N ALA A 348 18.39 -24.31 -8.22
CA ALA A 348 18.33 -22.85 -8.38
C ALA A 348 17.15 -22.47 -9.29
N LEU A 349 16.71 -21.21 -9.24
CA LEU A 349 15.82 -20.66 -10.27
C LEU A 349 16.66 -20.09 -11.41
N PRO A 350 16.57 -20.62 -12.63
CA PRO A 350 17.20 -19.93 -13.76
C PRO A 350 16.55 -18.57 -13.95
N GLU A 351 17.35 -17.61 -14.42
CA GLU A 351 16.90 -16.28 -14.82
C GLU A 351 15.60 -16.35 -15.60
N PHE A 352 15.56 -17.16 -16.67
CA PHE A 352 14.35 -17.40 -17.45
C PHE A 352 14.06 -18.91 -17.53
N TYR A 353 12.83 -19.30 -17.24
CA TYR A 353 12.32 -20.67 -17.38
C TYR A 353 11.22 -20.71 -18.43
N SER A 354 11.36 -21.59 -19.42
CA SER A 354 10.33 -21.80 -20.44
C SER A 354 9.25 -22.73 -19.87
N ILE A 355 8.08 -22.15 -19.57
CA ILE A 355 6.95 -22.90 -18.97
C ILE A 355 6.47 -23.99 -19.93
N THR A 356 6.41 -23.69 -21.23
CA THR A 356 5.92 -24.63 -22.26
C THR A 356 6.85 -25.83 -22.46
N LYS A 357 8.15 -25.67 -22.23
CA LYS A 357 9.15 -26.73 -22.43
C LYS A 357 9.57 -27.42 -21.14
N GLY A 358 9.31 -26.81 -19.98
CA GLY A 358 9.75 -27.35 -18.69
C GLY A 358 11.28 -27.28 -18.49
N GLU A 359 11.94 -26.28 -19.08
CA GLU A 359 13.40 -26.16 -19.07
C GLU A 359 13.86 -24.70 -18.95
N ALA A 360 15.08 -24.46 -18.44
CA ALA A 360 15.60 -23.09 -18.48
C ALA A 360 15.81 -22.58 -19.91
N HIS A 361 15.70 -21.27 -20.12
CA HIS A 361 15.90 -20.69 -21.43
C HIS A 361 17.38 -20.65 -21.81
N ALA A 362 17.73 -21.12 -23.01
CA ALA A 362 19.11 -21.37 -23.49
C ALA A 362 20.03 -20.12 -23.62
N THR A 363 19.59 -18.95 -23.17
CA THR A 363 20.37 -17.71 -23.20
C THR A 363 20.33 -16.96 -21.87
N ARG A 364 19.64 -17.53 -20.88
CA ARG A 364 19.29 -16.96 -19.58
C ARG A 364 19.18 -18.09 -18.56
N GLU A 365 20.18 -18.97 -18.53
CA GLU A 365 20.26 -20.13 -17.63
C GLU A 365 20.91 -19.82 -16.28
N GLY A 366 21.41 -18.60 -16.07
CA GLY A 366 22.13 -18.27 -14.84
C GLY A 366 21.23 -18.14 -13.62
N TYR A 367 21.81 -18.17 -12.43
CA TYR A 367 21.19 -17.81 -11.15
C TYR A 367 22.18 -16.96 -10.35
N PRO A 368 22.01 -15.64 -10.29
CA PRO A 368 22.94 -14.73 -9.62
C PRO A 368 22.69 -14.62 -8.11
N LEU A 369 22.36 -15.73 -7.45
CA LEU A 369 22.11 -15.79 -6.00
C LEU A 369 20.89 -14.98 -5.52
N ARG A 370 19.87 -14.87 -6.37
CA ARG A 370 18.73 -13.98 -6.15
C ARG A 370 17.85 -14.33 -4.93
N PRO A 371 17.21 -13.33 -4.31
CA PRO A 371 16.49 -13.49 -3.05
C PRO A 371 14.99 -13.78 -3.18
N GLU A 372 14.36 -13.50 -4.32
CA GLU A 372 12.92 -13.17 -4.36
C GLU A 372 12.04 -14.35 -3.90
N MET A 373 12.42 -15.58 -4.24
CA MET A 373 11.70 -16.77 -3.80
C MET A 373 11.78 -16.99 -2.27
N ILE A 374 12.91 -16.63 -1.63
CA ILE A 374 13.05 -16.75 -0.18
C ILE A 374 12.39 -15.58 0.55
N GLU A 375 12.35 -14.37 -0.03
CA GLU A 375 11.51 -13.29 0.47
C GLU A 375 10.06 -13.78 0.60
N SER A 376 9.51 -14.32 -0.49
CA SER A 376 8.17 -14.88 -0.51
C SER A 376 7.97 -16.03 0.48
N ALA A 377 8.95 -16.93 0.62
CA ALA A 377 8.88 -18.02 1.59
C ALA A 377 8.83 -17.50 3.03
N MET A 378 9.60 -16.47 3.35
CA MET A 378 9.61 -15.81 4.66
C MET A 378 8.24 -15.20 4.96
N TYR A 379 7.70 -14.38 4.05
CA TYR A 379 6.39 -13.75 4.25
C TYR A 379 5.25 -14.76 4.38
N LEU A 380 5.18 -15.74 3.48
CA LEU A 380 4.17 -16.80 3.55
C LEU A 380 4.31 -17.65 4.81
N TYR A 381 5.53 -17.90 5.30
CA TYR A 381 5.74 -18.65 6.52
C TYR A 381 5.28 -17.86 7.73
N GLN A 382 5.50 -16.54 7.75
CA GLN A 382 4.95 -15.69 8.82
C GLN A 382 3.42 -15.71 8.84
N ALA A 383 2.78 -15.72 7.67
CA ALA A 383 1.33 -15.75 7.55
C ALA A 383 0.71 -17.13 7.88
N THR A 384 1.38 -18.23 7.53
CA THR A 384 0.78 -19.58 7.58
C THR A 384 1.37 -20.52 8.63
N LYS A 385 2.63 -20.29 9.00
CA LYS A 385 3.49 -21.21 9.77
C LYS A 385 3.61 -22.61 9.14
N ASP A 386 3.39 -22.73 7.83
CA ASP A 386 3.46 -24.01 7.12
C ASP A 386 4.92 -24.52 7.07
N PRO A 387 5.22 -25.72 7.61
CA PRO A 387 6.57 -26.28 7.60
C PRO A 387 7.12 -26.58 6.20
N LEU A 388 6.29 -26.63 5.16
CA LEU A 388 6.74 -26.77 3.77
C LEU A 388 7.63 -25.60 3.33
N LEU A 389 7.37 -24.40 3.84
CA LEU A 389 8.15 -23.20 3.54
C LEU A 389 9.53 -23.24 4.22
N LEU A 390 9.62 -23.85 5.41
CA LEU A 390 10.91 -24.15 6.04
C LEU A 390 11.68 -25.19 5.22
N GLN A 391 11.00 -26.20 4.68
CA GLN A 391 11.65 -27.18 3.80
C GLN A 391 12.20 -26.54 2.53
N LEU A 392 11.42 -25.66 1.90
CA LEU A 392 11.87 -24.85 0.77
C LEU A 392 13.13 -24.06 1.14
N GLY A 393 13.14 -23.38 2.30
CA GLY A 393 14.31 -22.67 2.79
C GLY A 393 15.54 -23.57 2.98
N VAL A 394 15.35 -24.82 3.44
CA VAL A 394 16.43 -25.80 3.58
C VAL A 394 16.97 -26.20 2.21
N ASP A 395 16.11 -26.45 1.23
CA ASP A 395 16.52 -26.82 -0.12
C ASP A 395 17.36 -25.70 -0.77
N VAL A 396 16.97 -24.44 -0.57
CA VAL A 396 17.73 -23.27 -1.03
C VAL A 396 19.08 -23.17 -0.32
N LEU A 397 19.08 -23.25 1.01
CA LEU A 397 20.30 -23.20 1.82
C LEU A 397 21.30 -24.29 1.42
N GLU A 398 20.85 -25.53 1.25
CA GLU A 398 21.69 -26.65 0.81
C GLU A 398 22.26 -26.41 -0.58
N SER A 399 21.42 -25.97 -1.52
CA SER A 399 21.86 -25.77 -2.91
C SER A 399 22.92 -24.67 -3.01
N ILE A 400 22.71 -23.53 -2.34
CA ILE A 400 23.71 -22.44 -2.29
C ILE A 400 25.00 -22.94 -1.63
N GLU A 401 24.91 -23.59 -0.46
CA GLU A 401 26.09 -24.04 0.27
C GLU A 401 26.94 -25.06 -0.51
N GLN A 402 26.29 -25.95 -1.27
CA GLN A 402 26.96 -27.03 -2.01
C GLN A 402 27.47 -26.59 -3.39
N VAL A 403 26.74 -25.72 -4.08
CA VAL A 403 27.02 -25.39 -5.48
C VAL A 403 27.83 -24.11 -5.61
N THR A 404 27.52 -23.07 -4.83
CA THR A 404 28.01 -21.72 -5.12
C THR A 404 29.17 -21.28 -4.24
N LYS A 405 29.41 -21.98 -3.13
CA LYS A 405 30.49 -21.65 -2.20
C LYS A 405 31.88 -21.79 -2.84
N THR A 406 32.70 -20.77 -2.69
CA THR A 406 34.10 -20.73 -3.16
C THR A 406 35.07 -20.59 -1.97
N SER A 407 36.37 -20.43 -2.22
CA SER A 407 37.37 -20.13 -1.17
C SER A 407 37.26 -18.74 -0.54
N CYS A 408 36.48 -17.84 -1.15
CA CYS A 408 36.45 -16.43 -0.79
C CYS A 408 35.05 -15.84 -0.63
N GLY A 409 33.99 -16.56 -1.05
CA GLY A 409 32.60 -16.11 -0.93
C GLY A 409 31.65 -17.12 -1.58
N TYR A 410 30.58 -16.63 -2.19
CA TYR A 410 29.63 -17.44 -2.97
C TYR A 410 29.48 -16.85 -4.37
N ALA A 411 29.47 -17.70 -5.39
CA ALA A 411 29.51 -17.31 -6.80
C ALA A 411 28.15 -17.48 -7.49
N THR A 412 27.80 -16.54 -8.36
CA THR A 412 26.73 -16.69 -9.33
C THR A 412 26.84 -18.02 -10.08
N ILE A 413 25.73 -18.73 -10.23
CA ILE A 413 25.66 -19.87 -11.15
C ILE A 413 25.51 -19.30 -12.56
N LYS A 414 26.46 -19.59 -13.44
CA LYS A 414 26.41 -19.19 -14.85
C LYS A 414 25.38 -20.00 -15.64
N ASN A 415 25.28 -21.30 -15.36
CA ASN A 415 24.32 -22.18 -16.00
C ASN A 415 23.81 -23.24 -15.02
N VAL A 416 22.51 -23.22 -14.74
CA VAL A 416 21.88 -24.15 -13.79
C VAL A 416 21.85 -25.61 -14.23
N ARG A 417 22.20 -25.94 -15.50
CA ARG A 417 22.22 -27.32 -16.00
C ARG A 417 23.48 -28.08 -15.62
N ASP A 418 24.60 -27.38 -15.68
CA ASP A 418 25.93 -27.96 -15.43
C ASP A 418 26.60 -27.37 -14.19
N HIS A 419 25.94 -26.42 -13.53
CA HIS A 419 26.39 -25.71 -12.33
C HIS A 419 27.75 -25.03 -12.51
N THR A 420 28.10 -24.64 -13.74
CA THR A 420 29.24 -23.77 -13.97
C THR A 420 29.02 -22.42 -13.28
N LEU A 421 30.09 -21.87 -12.70
CA LEU A 421 30.04 -20.64 -11.90
C LEU A 421 30.55 -19.44 -12.71
N ASP A 422 30.02 -18.26 -12.40
CA ASP A 422 30.52 -16.97 -12.85
C ASP A 422 31.20 -16.22 -11.69
N ASN A 423 32.16 -15.34 -11.99
CA ASN A 423 33.01 -14.70 -11.00
C ASN A 423 32.37 -13.44 -10.39
N ARG A 424 31.16 -13.59 -9.83
CA ARG A 424 30.35 -12.50 -9.29
C ARG A 424 29.68 -12.93 -7.99
N MET A 425 29.69 -12.05 -7.00
CA MET A 425 28.85 -12.10 -5.81
C MET A 425 28.20 -10.73 -5.67
N GLU A 426 26.95 -10.63 -6.13
CA GLU A 426 26.21 -9.38 -6.08
C GLU A 426 25.94 -8.97 -4.63
N SER A 427 25.91 -7.65 -4.34
CA SER A 427 25.75 -7.15 -2.97
C SER A 427 24.46 -7.63 -2.29
N PHE A 428 23.38 -7.77 -3.08
CA PHE A 428 22.09 -8.25 -2.62
C PHE A 428 22.11 -9.68 -2.05
N PHE A 429 23.12 -10.49 -2.35
CA PHE A 429 23.22 -11.81 -1.71
C PHE A 429 23.37 -11.66 -0.18
N LEU A 430 24.15 -10.67 0.25
CA LEU A 430 24.32 -10.33 1.67
C LEU A 430 23.16 -9.53 2.22
N ALA A 431 22.60 -8.58 1.46
CA ALA A 431 21.47 -7.77 1.93
C ALA A 431 20.15 -8.55 2.00
N GLU A 432 19.91 -9.47 1.08
CA GLU A 432 18.58 -10.02 0.85
C GLU A 432 18.54 -11.53 1.08
N THR A 433 19.23 -12.32 0.25
CA THR A 433 19.10 -13.79 0.24
C THR A 433 19.43 -14.38 1.61
N THR A 434 20.57 -13.98 2.18
CA THR A 434 20.97 -14.45 3.52
C THR A 434 20.12 -13.85 4.64
N LYS A 435 19.63 -12.61 4.51
CA LYS A 435 18.74 -11.95 5.48
C LYS A 435 17.40 -12.67 5.56
N TYR A 436 16.74 -12.90 4.43
CA TYR A 436 15.44 -13.58 4.39
C TYR A 436 15.55 -15.06 4.77
N LEU A 437 16.62 -15.77 4.37
CA LEU A 437 16.89 -17.12 4.86
C LEU A 437 17.04 -17.15 6.39
N TYR A 438 17.77 -16.18 6.95
CA TYR A 438 17.97 -16.09 8.39
C TYR A 438 16.64 -15.81 9.10
N LEU A 439 15.86 -14.84 8.62
CA LEU A 439 14.55 -14.48 9.18
C LEU A 439 13.52 -15.60 9.06
N LEU A 440 13.57 -16.42 8.01
CA LEU A 440 12.73 -17.61 7.85
C LEU A 440 13.02 -18.63 8.97
N PHE A 441 14.28 -18.79 9.37
CA PHE A 441 14.68 -19.69 10.45
C PHE A 441 14.78 -19.03 11.84
N ASP A 442 14.58 -17.72 11.95
CA ASP A 442 14.57 -16.95 13.20
C ASP A 442 13.20 -16.29 13.41
N HIS A 443 12.15 -17.10 13.58
CA HIS A 443 10.77 -16.62 13.67
C HIS A 443 10.48 -15.73 14.89
N ASP A 444 11.34 -15.77 15.91
CA ASP A 444 11.27 -14.92 17.11
C ASP A 444 12.10 -13.62 16.96
N ASN A 445 12.67 -13.36 15.78
CA ASN A 445 13.44 -12.14 15.52
C ASN A 445 12.57 -10.89 15.70
N PHE A 446 13.15 -9.81 16.22
CA PHE A 446 12.44 -8.55 16.49
C PHE A 446 11.80 -7.92 15.24
N ILE A 447 12.34 -8.21 14.05
CA ILE A 447 11.77 -7.81 12.76
C ILE A 447 10.33 -8.34 12.59
N HIS A 448 10.02 -9.50 13.15
CA HIS A 448 8.69 -10.12 13.07
C HIS A 448 7.72 -9.58 14.13
N ASN A 449 8.08 -8.54 14.88
CA ASN A 449 7.16 -7.92 15.82
C ASN A 449 5.89 -7.44 15.10
N THR A 450 4.72 -7.86 15.58
CA THR A 450 3.42 -7.63 14.95
C THR A 450 2.66 -6.43 15.53
N GLY A 451 3.26 -5.61 16.40
CA GLY A 451 2.51 -4.59 17.16
C GLY A 451 2.45 -4.84 18.66
N GLY A 452 2.94 -6.00 19.14
CA GLY A 452 2.67 -6.44 20.51
C GLY A 452 3.48 -5.73 21.60
N HIS A 453 4.56 -5.05 21.22
CA HIS A 453 5.42 -4.27 22.10
C HIS A 453 6.13 -3.18 21.31
N GLY A 454 6.60 -2.13 21.98
CA GLY A 454 7.41 -1.05 21.41
C GLY A 454 8.32 -0.45 22.47
N ASP A 455 9.39 0.22 22.04
CA ASP A 455 10.34 0.89 22.92
C ASP A 455 10.00 2.38 23.01
N VAL A 456 9.78 2.87 24.23
CA VAL A 456 9.57 4.29 24.50
C VAL A 456 10.91 5.01 24.59
N ILE A 457 11.03 6.14 23.90
CA ILE A 457 12.23 6.97 23.88
C ILE A 457 11.82 8.42 24.13
N ASN A 458 12.64 9.15 24.87
CA ASN A 458 12.46 10.59 25.04
C ASN A 458 13.32 11.32 24.01
N THR A 459 12.70 12.20 23.24
CA THR A 459 13.37 13.08 22.29
C THR A 459 13.14 14.54 22.70
N PRO A 460 13.94 15.50 22.19
CA PRO A 460 13.66 16.93 22.36
C PRO A 460 12.27 17.35 21.85
N ASN A 461 11.66 16.55 20.97
CA ASN A 461 10.33 16.81 20.40
C ASN A 461 9.22 16.03 21.12
N GLY A 462 9.51 15.43 22.27
CA GLY A 462 8.55 14.65 23.05
C GLY A 462 8.84 13.15 23.06
N GLU A 463 7.93 12.41 23.69
CA GLU A 463 7.99 10.95 23.79
C GLU A 463 7.67 10.31 22.43
N CYS A 464 8.49 9.35 22.03
CA CYS A 464 8.39 8.62 20.79
C CYS A 464 8.38 7.10 21.06
N ILE A 465 7.56 6.37 20.32
CA ILE A 465 7.51 4.91 20.36
C ILE A 465 8.16 4.39 19.08
N ILE A 466 9.20 3.57 19.23
CA ILE A 466 9.89 2.90 18.11
C ILE A 466 9.77 1.39 18.27
N ASN A 467 10.24 0.64 17.27
CA ASN A 467 10.26 -0.83 17.29
C ASN A 467 8.88 -1.42 17.62
N ALA A 468 7.80 -0.70 17.30
CA ALA A 468 6.44 -1.14 17.56
C ALA A 468 6.03 -2.32 16.66
N GLY A 469 6.88 -2.71 15.71
CA GLY A 469 6.61 -3.79 14.78
C GLY A 469 6.00 -3.32 13.47
N GLY A 470 5.61 -4.27 12.63
CA GLY A 470 5.09 -3.98 11.29
C GLY A 470 6.15 -3.42 10.34
N TYR A 471 7.41 -3.82 10.50
CA TYR A 471 8.50 -3.38 9.61
C TYR A 471 8.13 -3.64 8.15
N VAL A 472 8.35 -2.63 7.31
CA VAL A 472 8.17 -2.73 5.86
C VAL A 472 9.53 -2.75 5.21
N PHE A 473 9.88 -3.85 4.56
CA PHE A 473 11.10 -3.98 3.78
C PHE A 473 10.97 -3.22 2.47
N ASN A 474 11.97 -2.44 2.06
CA ASN A 474 12.04 -2.00 0.66
C ASN A 474 12.31 -3.22 -0.28
N THR A 475 12.45 -2.98 -1.59
CA THR A 475 12.67 -4.08 -2.58
C THR A 475 14.10 -4.66 -2.53
N GLU A 476 14.98 -4.06 -1.73
CA GLU A 476 16.37 -4.49 -1.50
C GLU A 476 16.56 -5.02 -0.06
N ALA A 477 15.46 -5.52 0.52
CA ALA A 477 15.37 -6.04 1.87
C ALA A 477 15.84 -5.11 3.01
N HIS A 478 15.79 -3.80 2.84
CA HIS A 478 16.06 -2.82 3.90
C HIS A 478 14.79 -2.53 4.72
N PRO A 479 14.71 -2.97 6.00
CA PRO A 479 13.52 -2.75 6.82
C PRO A 479 13.40 -1.29 7.25
N ILE A 480 12.19 -0.77 7.13
CA ILE A 480 11.79 0.55 7.60
C ILE A 480 10.82 0.37 8.77
N ASP A 481 11.09 1.05 9.88
CA ASP A 481 10.23 1.08 11.07
C ASP A 481 9.15 2.17 10.93
N PRO A 482 7.87 1.81 10.72
CA PRO A 482 6.79 2.79 10.58
C PRO A 482 6.60 3.65 11.85
N ALA A 483 6.89 3.10 13.03
CA ALA A 483 6.73 3.82 14.30
C ALA A 483 7.77 4.94 14.43
N ALA A 484 9.03 4.65 14.06
CA ALA A 484 10.07 5.67 13.99
C ALA A 484 9.76 6.76 12.95
N LEU A 485 9.18 6.41 11.80
CA LEU A 485 8.74 7.41 10.82
C LEU A 485 7.63 8.32 11.38
N TYR A 486 6.68 7.74 12.12
CA TYR A 486 5.59 8.49 12.72
C TYR A 486 6.10 9.51 13.75
N CYS A 487 7.12 9.17 14.55
CA CYS A 487 7.72 10.09 15.53
C CYS A 487 8.26 11.39 14.91
N CYS A 488 8.71 11.35 13.66
CA CYS A 488 9.28 12.51 12.99
C CYS A 488 8.29 13.26 12.09
N SER A 489 7.12 12.65 11.89
CA SER A 489 6.11 13.16 10.97
C SER A 489 5.54 14.51 11.39
N ALA A 490 5.16 15.33 10.40
CA ALA A 490 4.45 16.59 10.66
C ALA A 490 3.14 16.37 11.43
N GLU A 491 2.44 15.26 11.15
CA GLU A 491 1.20 14.86 11.84
C GLU A 491 1.42 14.72 13.36
N LYS A 492 2.47 14.00 13.77
CA LYS A 492 2.82 13.84 15.19
C LYS A 492 3.16 15.20 15.82
N LYS A 493 3.94 16.04 15.14
CA LYS A 493 4.26 17.39 15.62
C LYS A 493 3.02 18.26 15.83
N GLU A 494 2.04 18.17 14.93
CA GLU A 494 0.76 18.87 15.07
C GLU A 494 -0.06 18.33 16.24
N GLN A 495 -0.11 17.00 16.40
CA GLN A 495 -0.77 16.36 17.54
C GLN A 495 -0.13 16.73 18.87
N ASP A 496 1.20 16.75 18.94
CA ASP A 496 1.92 17.15 20.15
C ASP A 496 1.69 18.63 20.47
N LYS A 497 1.64 19.49 19.45
CA LYS A 497 1.29 20.91 19.64
C LYS A 497 -0.14 21.07 20.18
N LEU A 498 -1.10 20.33 19.63
CA LEU A 498 -2.49 20.35 20.11
C LEU A 498 -2.61 19.83 21.55
N LEU A 499 -1.93 18.73 21.87
CA LEU A 499 -1.91 18.18 23.24
C LEU A 499 -1.27 19.15 24.23
N GLN A 500 -0.20 19.84 23.82
CA GLN A 500 0.44 20.84 24.66
C GLN A 500 -0.44 22.08 24.87
N GLU A 501 -1.13 22.56 23.83
CA GLU A 501 -2.12 23.65 23.94
C GLU A 501 -3.26 23.26 24.90
N MET A 502 -3.76 22.03 24.82
CA MET A 502 -4.77 21.52 25.76
C MET A 502 -4.23 21.46 27.20
N HIS A 503 -3.00 21.02 27.39
CA HIS A 503 -2.39 20.95 28.72
C HIS A 503 -2.17 22.34 29.31
N ASP A 504 -1.67 23.30 28.53
CA ASP A 504 -1.50 24.69 28.95
C ASP A 504 -2.85 25.35 29.31
N GLU A 505 -3.93 25.05 28.58
CA GLU A 505 -5.28 25.51 28.92
C GLU A 505 -5.80 24.88 30.21
N MET A 506 -5.56 23.59 30.44
CA MET A 506 -5.91 22.91 31.69
C MET A 506 -5.15 23.48 32.90
N ASP A 507 -3.83 23.68 32.75
CA ASP A 507 -3.00 24.28 33.80
C ASP A 507 -3.43 25.73 34.08
N LEU A 508 -3.81 26.50 33.05
CA LEU A 508 -4.36 27.84 33.23
C LEU A 508 -5.68 27.83 33.98
N LEU A 509 -6.56 26.86 33.70
CA LEU A 509 -7.82 26.67 34.43
C LEU A 509 -7.56 26.29 35.89
N GLU A 510 -6.63 25.38 36.17
CA GLU A 510 -6.22 25.03 37.53
C GLU A 510 -5.63 26.23 38.28
N LEU A 511 -4.80 27.04 37.60
CA LEU A 511 -4.24 28.26 38.17
C LEU A 511 -5.34 29.31 38.45
N LEU A 512 -6.32 29.45 37.55
CA LEU A 512 -7.47 30.34 37.72
C LEU A 512 -8.36 29.89 38.89
N GLU A 513 -8.59 28.59 39.06
CA GLU A 513 -9.33 28.02 40.19
C GLU A 513 -8.58 28.17 41.52
N LEU A 514 -7.24 28.11 41.51
CA LEU A 514 -6.43 28.44 42.68
C LEU A 514 -6.47 29.94 42.99
N THR A 515 -6.52 30.82 41.99
CA THR A 515 -6.73 32.27 42.22
C THR A 515 -8.15 32.60 42.69
N ASP A 516 -9.15 31.85 42.22
CA ASP A 516 -10.53 31.95 42.72
C ASP A 516 -10.69 31.34 44.11
N SER A 517 -9.88 30.34 44.48
CA SER A 517 -9.83 29.82 45.86
C SER A 517 -9.24 30.84 46.86
N ALA A 518 -8.44 31.80 46.39
CA ALA A 518 -8.02 32.97 47.16
C ALA A 518 -9.07 34.11 47.15
N ALA A 519 -10.10 34.03 46.30
CA ALA A 519 -11.16 35.02 46.15
C ALA A 519 -12.56 34.56 46.56
N LEU A 520 -12.76 33.30 46.96
CA LEU A 520 -14.06 32.73 47.31
C LEU A 520 -14.26 32.50 48.82
N GLU A 521 -14.22 33.59 49.59
CA GLU A 521 -15.27 33.76 50.60
C GLU A 521 -16.38 34.62 49.97
N LYS A 522 -17.47 33.95 49.56
CA LYS A 522 -18.72 34.45 48.94
C LYS A 522 -18.74 34.41 47.42
N ASP A 523 -19.21 33.29 46.87
CA ASP A 523 -20.54 33.33 46.25
C ASP A 523 -21.15 31.92 46.15
N LYS A 524 -22.47 31.85 46.27
CA LYS A 524 -23.26 30.62 46.19
C LYS A 524 -23.82 30.48 44.79
N ASP A 525 -23.03 29.96 43.85
CA ASP A 525 -23.59 29.34 42.66
C ASP A 525 -22.63 28.26 42.15
N LYS A 526 -22.88 27.01 42.56
CA LYS A 526 -22.10 25.84 42.13
C LYS A 526 -22.67 25.33 40.82
N ARG A 527 -22.04 25.69 39.71
CA ARG A 527 -22.04 24.82 38.52
C ARG A 527 -20.91 23.81 38.68
N SER A 528 -21.21 22.52 38.55
CA SER A 528 -20.22 21.44 38.72
C SER A 528 -19.17 21.51 37.61
N MET A 529 -17.92 21.14 37.91
CA MET A 529 -16.82 21.00 36.95
C MET A 529 -17.23 20.13 35.76
N GLU A 530 -18.05 19.11 36.00
CA GLU A 530 -18.58 18.18 35.00
C GLU A 530 -19.44 18.87 33.93
N ASP A 531 -20.19 19.91 34.30
CA ASP A 531 -21.02 20.65 33.34
C ASP A 531 -20.18 21.51 32.40
N ARG A 532 -19.01 22.00 32.88
CA ARG A 532 -18.08 22.79 32.06
C ARG A 532 -17.26 21.89 31.14
N LEU A 533 -16.88 20.69 31.58
CA LEU A 533 -16.23 19.69 30.73
C LEU A 533 -17.15 19.23 29.60
N ARG A 534 -18.43 18.99 29.88
CA ARG A 534 -19.43 18.62 28.85
C ARG A 534 -19.60 19.68 27.77
N ASP A 535 -19.61 20.96 28.14
CA ASP A 535 -19.74 22.06 27.17
C ASP A 535 -18.50 22.18 26.26
N ILE A 536 -17.30 21.85 26.77
CA ILE A 536 -16.04 21.86 25.99
C ILE A 536 -15.94 20.63 25.09
N ILE A 537 -16.26 19.44 25.60
CA ILE A 537 -16.28 18.20 24.82
C ILE A 537 -17.32 18.27 23.68
N GLY A 538 -18.49 18.85 23.98
CA GLY A 538 -19.55 19.09 22.99
C GLY A 538 -19.19 20.14 21.92
N ALA A 539 -18.27 21.06 22.20
CA ALA A 539 -17.80 22.06 21.23
C ALA A 539 -16.79 21.49 20.20
N TYR A 540 -16.11 20.39 20.53
CA TYR A 540 -15.12 19.74 19.67
C TYR A 540 -15.60 18.42 19.01
N GLY A 541 -16.83 17.97 19.30
CA GLY A 541 -17.51 16.93 18.53
C GLY A 541 -17.02 15.50 18.78
N PHE A 542 -16.56 15.21 20.00
CA PHE A 542 -16.40 13.82 20.46
C PHE A 542 -17.70 13.38 21.14
N ASP A 543 -18.37 12.36 20.61
CA ASP A 543 -19.52 11.74 21.25
C ASP A 543 -19.04 10.81 22.38
N ASP A 544 -19.45 11.11 23.62
CA ASP A 544 -19.33 10.23 24.80
C ASP A 544 -20.32 9.07 24.68
N ASP A 545 -19.84 7.89 24.30
CA ASP A 545 -20.43 6.63 24.74
C ASP A 545 -19.36 5.91 25.58
N TYR A 546 -19.77 5.43 26.76
CA TYR A 546 -18.99 4.81 27.84
C TYR A 546 -18.53 5.72 28.99
N ALA A 547 -19.48 6.13 29.83
CA ALA A 547 -19.24 6.19 31.28
C ALA A 547 -20.58 6.15 32.03
N ASN A 548 -20.99 4.98 32.50
CA ASN A 548 -21.87 4.82 33.66
C ASN A 548 -21.64 3.41 34.24
N PHE A 549 -20.82 3.34 35.28
CA PHE A 549 -20.86 2.26 36.26
C PHE A 549 -21.06 2.95 37.61
N ASP A 550 -22.23 2.73 38.21
CA ASP A 550 -22.40 2.74 39.65
C ASP A 550 -23.42 1.67 40.03
N ASP A 551 -23.12 1.05 41.17
CA ASP A 551 -23.62 -0.20 41.74
C ASP A 551 -25.13 -0.26 42.03
N ASP A 552 -25.72 -1.47 41.96
CA ASP A 552 -26.50 -2.04 43.07
C ASP A 552 -26.90 -3.52 42.87
N GLU A 553 -27.05 -4.21 44.01
CA GLU A 553 -27.16 -5.65 44.27
C GLU A 553 -28.48 -6.36 43.86
N ASP A 554 -28.34 -7.68 43.66
CA ASP A 554 -29.24 -8.81 43.99
C ASP A 554 -30.70 -8.90 43.45
N VAL A 555 -31.00 -10.02 42.77
CA VAL A 555 -31.97 -11.10 43.14
C VAL A 555 -32.48 -11.87 41.89
N LEU A 556 -32.70 -13.17 42.13
CA LEU A 556 -32.97 -14.37 41.32
C LEU A 556 -34.24 -14.44 40.43
N ASP A 557 -34.32 -15.59 39.72
CA ASP A 557 -35.38 -16.19 38.88
C ASP A 557 -35.48 -15.64 37.44
N GLY A 558 -35.58 -16.41 36.36
CA GLY A 558 -36.03 -17.79 36.17
C GLY A 558 -37.15 -17.79 35.11
N ALA A 559 -36.95 -18.54 34.03
CA ALA A 559 -37.90 -18.95 32.99
C ALA A 559 -38.12 -18.07 31.74
N ASP A 560 -38.04 -18.78 30.60
CA ASP A 560 -38.70 -18.66 29.30
C ASP A 560 -38.79 -17.30 28.60
N LEU A 561 -38.46 -17.27 27.30
CA LEU A 561 -39.39 -16.82 26.25
C LEU A 561 -38.90 -17.23 24.84
N VAL A 562 -39.88 -17.65 24.05
CA VAL A 562 -39.88 -17.99 22.62
C VAL A 562 -40.55 -16.81 21.89
N ASP A 563 -40.27 -16.68 20.59
CA ASP A 563 -40.87 -15.80 19.57
C ASP A 563 -40.26 -14.39 19.43
N ASP A 564 -39.49 -14.16 18.34
CA ASP A 564 -39.29 -12.85 17.70
C ASP A 564 -38.74 -13.06 16.26
N GLU A 565 -39.63 -13.24 15.28
CA GLU A 565 -39.24 -13.23 13.84
C GLU A 565 -40.22 -12.45 12.93
N GLU A 566 -41.15 -11.64 13.46
CA GLU A 566 -42.16 -10.93 12.63
C GLU A 566 -42.17 -9.39 12.71
N GLU A 567 -41.33 -8.72 13.51
CA GLU A 567 -41.33 -7.24 13.58
C GLU A 567 -40.36 -6.53 12.60
N ASN A 568 -39.44 -7.23 11.94
CA ASN A 568 -38.36 -6.58 11.17
C ASN A 568 -38.71 -6.16 9.72
N ILE A 569 -39.89 -6.51 9.19
CA ILE A 569 -40.24 -6.31 7.76
C ILE A 569 -41.01 -5.00 7.51
N ASN A 570 -41.67 -4.43 8.52
CA ASN A 570 -42.48 -3.22 8.33
C ASN A 570 -41.66 -1.92 8.37
N ASP A 571 -40.53 -1.89 9.07
CA ASP A 571 -39.70 -0.67 9.20
C ASP A 571 -38.88 -0.37 7.93
N GLU A 572 -38.45 -1.39 7.19
CA GLU A 572 -37.72 -1.19 5.92
C GLU A 572 -38.61 -0.60 4.81
N ALA A 573 -39.91 -0.88 4.84
CA ALA A 573 -40.86 -0.37 3.85
C ALA A 573 -41.16 1.13 4.05
N GLU A 574 -41.15 1.64 5.28
CA GLU A 574 -41.38 3.06 5.59
C GLU A 574 -40.19 3.95 5.22
N ASP A 575 -38.95 3.49 5.40
CA ASP A 575 -37.74 4.26 5.08
C ASP A 575 -37.49 4.41 3.57
N ILE A 576 -37.89 3.41 2.79
CA ILE A 576 -37.84 3.46 1.32
C ILE A 576 -38.83 4.52 0.78
N ASP A 577 -40.03 4.60 1.37
CA ASP A 577 -41.07 5.54 0.91
C ASP A 577 -40.75 7.00 1.29
N ALA A 578 -40.11 7.22 2.45
CA ALA A 578 -39.59 8.52 2.86
C ALA A 578 -38.47 9.02 1.92
N THR A 579 -37.56 8.13 1.53
CA THR A 579 -36.44 8.44 0.62
C THR A 579 -36.91 8.71 -0.81
N LEU A 580 -37.89 7.93 -1.31
CA LEU A 580 -38.51 8.17 -2.62
C LEU A 580 -39.25 9.52 -2.67
N ASN A 581 -39.95 9.88 -1.59
CA ASN A 581 -40.66 11.16 -1.51
C ASN A 581 -39.69 12.35 -1.52
N LEU A 582 -38.53 12.24 -0.89
CA LEU A 582 -37.48 13.27 -0.90
C LEU A 582 -36.85 13.42 -2.29
N TYR A 583 -36.54 12.32 -2.96
CA TYR A 583 -36.05 12.32 -4.36
C TYR A 583 -37.05 12.99 -5.31
N ASN A 584 -38.34 12.62 -5.21
CA ASN A 584 -39.40 13.21 -6.03
C ASN A 584 -39.62 14.71 -5.74
N LYS A 585 -39.36 15.18 -4.53
CA LYS A 585 -39.42 16.59 -4.14
C LYS A 585 -38.27 17.41 -4.73
N ILE A 586 -37.06 16.82 -4.80
CA ILE A 586 -35.88 17.42 -5.42
C ILE A 586 -36.06 17.54 -6.94
N VAL A 587 -36.50 16.47 -7.61
CA VAL A 587 -36.76 16.45 -9.05
C VAL A 587 -37.87 17.43 -9.46
N LYS A 588 -38.86 17.69 -8.58
CA LYS A 588 -39.93 18.69 -8.81
C LYS A 588 -39.45 20.15 -8.76
N ASN A 589 -38.38 20.43 -8.02
CA ASN A 589 -37.92 21.79 -7.74
C ASN A 589 -36.81 22.28 -8.68
N VAL A 590 -36.19 21.39 -9.45
CA VAL A 590 -35.23 21.74 -10.51
C VAL A 590 -35.97 21.85 -11.84
N LYS A 591 -36.35 23.06 -12.26
CA LYS A 591 -36.99 23.30 -13.57
C LYS A 591 -35.93 23.47 -14.66
N SER A 592 -36.12 22.80 -15.80
CA SER A 592 -35.16 22.66 -16.92
C SER A 592 -34.80 23.94 -17.68
N ASP A 593 -35.21 25.12 -17.22
CA ASP A 593 -35.24 26.33 -18.04
C ASP A 593 -34.45 27.50 -17.43
N GLN A 594 -33.65 27.26 -16.38
CA GLN A 594 -32.83 28.33 -15.77
C GLN A 594 -31.57 28.61 -16.60
N ILE A 595 -31.52 29.81 -17.17
CA ILE A 595 -30.38 30.35 -17.91
C ILE A 595 -29.53 31.18 -16.96
N PHE A 596 -28.28 30.79 -16.74
CA PHE A 596 -27.33 31.57 -15.96
C PHE A 596 -26.49 32.46 -16.88
N LYS A 597 -26.53 33.78 -16.64
CA LYS A 597 -25.69 34.78 -17.32
C LYS A 597 -24.65 35.30 -16.35
N PHE A 598 -23.38 35.19 -16.72
CA PHE A 598 -22.28 35.73 -15.93
C PHE A 598 -21.54 36.82 -16.72
N LYS A 599 -21.07 37.84 -16.01
CA LYS A 599 -20.25 38.92 -16.57
C LYS A 599 -18.80 38.65 -16.18
N ILE A 600 -17.92 38.56 -17.16
CA ILE A 600 -16.47 38.45 -16.93
C ILE A 600 -15.88 39.86 -17.01
N GLN A 601 -14.81 40.13 -16.24
CA GLN A 601 -14.05 41.38 -16.37
C GLN A 601 -13.66 41.57 -17.85
N ASP A 602 -13.90 42.78 -18.36
CA ASP A 602 -13.89 43.21 -19.77
C ASP A 602 -15.24 43.21 -20.51
N GLY A 603 -16.35 42.92 -19.82
CA GLY A 603 -17.66 43.45 -20.20
C GLY A 603 -18.45 42.67 -21.26
N ASN A 604 -17.99 41.48 -21.67
CA ASN A 604 -18.82 40.55 -22.44
C ASN A 604 -19.49 39.50 -21.53
N PHE A 605 -20.78 39.23 -21.80
CA PHE A 605 -21.56 38.21 -21.10
C PHE A 605 -21.44 36.86 -21.81
N GLN A 606 -21.21 35.79 -21.07
CA GLN A 606 -21.45 34.42 -21.55
C GLN A 606 -22.69 33.83 -20.88
N THR A 607 -23.45 33.06 -21.66
CA THR A 607 -24.66 32.37 -21.24
C THR A 607 -24.40 30.87 -21.31
N VAL A 608 -24.65 30.14 -20.22
CA VAL A 608 -24.55 28.67 -20.18
C VAL A 608 -25.95 28.08 -20.02
N THR A 609 -26.26 27.03 -20.77
CA THR A 609 -27.53 26.29 -20.72
C THR A 609 -27.22 24.82 -20.45
N ILE A 610 -27.93 24.18 -19.54
CA ILE A 610 -27.74 22.76 -19.20
C ILE A 610 -28.50 21.91 -20.22
N ASP A 611 -27.79 21.24 -21.13
CA ASP A 611 -28.40 20.26 -22.04
C ASP A 611 -28.27 18.83 -21.47
N LYS A 612 -29.44 18.27 -21.13
CA LYS A 612 -29.86 16.85 -21.06
C LYS A 612 -28.87 15.77 -20.55
N LEU A 613 -29.10 15.34 -19.31
CA LEU A 613 -28.95 13.94 -18.89
C LEU A 613 -30.05 13.10 -19.58
N LYS A 614 -29.71 12.35 -20.63
CA LYS A 614 -30.55 11.24 -21.11
C LYS A 614 -29.90 9.91 -20.72
N THR A 615 -30.72 9.06 -20.14
CA THR A 615 -30.55 7.64 -19.86
C THR A 615 -30.48 6.84 -21.15
N ASP A 616 -29.53 5.91 -21.27
CA ASP A 616 -29.65 4.71 -22.11
C ASP A 616 -28.90 3.57 -21.38
N ASP A 617 -29.67 2.67 -20.78
CA ASP A 617 -29.43 1.22 -20.76
C ASP A 617 -30.70 0.57 -20.20
N ALA A 618 -31.67 0.38 -21.10
CA ALA A 618 -32.78 -0.54 -20.88
C ALA A 618 -32.29 -1.95 -21.25
N VAL A 619 -32.11 -2.80 -20.23
CA VAL A 619 -32.02 -4.25 -20.39
C VAL A 619 -33.33 -4.73 -21.01
N THR A 620 -33.27 -5.39 -22.16
CA THR A 620 -34.42 -6.12 -22.74
C THR A 620 -34.21 -7.61 -22.55
N ASP A 621 -35.17 -8.21 -21.85
CA ASP A 621 -35.35 -9.64 -21.63
C ASP A 621 -35.41 -10.45 -22.95
N SER A 622 -34.91 -11.69 -22.90
CA SER A 622 -35.36 -12.75 -23.80
C SER A 622 -35.99 -13.88 -22.98
N PRO A 623 -37.22 -14.33 -23.31
CA PRO A 623 -37.88 -15.41 -22.61
C PRO A 623 -37.52 -16.79 -23.21
N LEU A 624 -37.55 -17.80 -22.34
CA LEU A 624 -37.62 -19.23 -22.66
C LEU A 624 -38.83 -19.51 -23.57
N ASN A 625 -38.67 -20.20 -24.70
CA ASN A 625 -38.67 -21.68 -24.76
C ASN A 625 -38.92 -22.19 -26.21
N ASP A 626 -38.49 -23.42 -26.40
CA ASP A 626 -38.95 -24.43 -27.37
C ASP A 626 -38.34 -24.57 -28.78
N ASN A 627 -37.80 -25.76 -28.96
CA ASN A 627 -37.29 -26.35 -30.19
C ASN A 627 -38.45 -26.74 -31.12
N SER A 628 -38.44 -26.24 -32.36
CA SER A 628 -38.81 -27.07 -33.51
C SER A 628 -38.25 -26.54 -34.84
N ASN A 629 -37.33 -27.33 -35.39
CA ASN A 629 -37.23 -27.75 -36.79
C ASN A 629 -37.16 -26.74 -37.96
N LYS A 630 -36.05 -26.92 -38.72
CA LYS A 630 -35.89 -26.96 -40.20
C LYS A 630 -35.16 -25.81 -40.91
N ASN A 631 -34.02 -26.22 -41.49
CA ASN A 631 -33.50 -26.03 -42.85
C ASN A 631 -33.16 -24.62 -43.37
N GLY A 632 -31.94 -24.51 -43.92
CA GLY A 632 -31.74 -23.91 -45.25
C GLY A 632 -30.66 -22.84 -45.39
N ASP A 633 -29.46 -23.27 -45.78
CA ASP A 633 -28.59 -22.73 -46.84
C ASP A 633 -28.36 -21.21 -47.07
N SER A 634 -27.06 -20.88 -47.08
CA SER A 634 -26.32 -20.18 -48.16
C SER A 634 -26.12 -18.64 -48.19
N VAL A 635 -24.82 -18.28 -48.15
CA VAL A 635 -24.02 -17.45 -49.11
C VAL A 635 -24.25 -15.94 -49.27
N GLY A 636 -23.12 -15.20 -49.16
CA GLY A 636 -22.72 -14.03 -50.00
C GLY A 636 -23.04 -12.65 -49.42
N SER A 637 -22.14 -11.69 -49.16
CA SER A 637 -21.03 -11.04 -49.90
C SER A 637 -21.35 -9.57 -50.20
N LYS A 638 -20.36 -8.69 -49.98
CA LYS A 638 -20.04 -7.42 -50.70
C LYS A 638 -20.61 -6.05 -50.25
N ASP A 639 -19.65 -5.19 -49.88
CA ASP A 639 -19.24 -3.91 -50.51
C ASP A 639 -20.07 -2.60 -50.48
N LEU A 640 -19.37 -1.56 -49.96
CA LEU A 640 -19.09 -0.21 -50.50
C LEU A 640 -20.11 0.97 -50.41
N ASP A 641 -19.62 2.01 -49.69
CA ASP A 641 -19.42 3.43 -50.06
C ASP A 641 -20.54 4.50 -50.25
N ASN A 642 -20.13 5.71 -49.81
CA ASN A 642 -20.56 7.09 -50.13
C ASN A 642 -21.83 7.67 -49.49
N GLU A 643 -22.04 8.99 -49.38
CA GLU A 643 -21.28 10.22 -49.07
C GLU A 643 -22.34 11.37 -49.14
N LYS A 644 -22.31 12.34 -48.21
CA LYS A 644 -22.64 13.79 -48.35
C LYS A 644 -24.08 14.40 -48.37
N ALA A 645 -24.13 15.50 -47.58
CA ALA A 645 -24.73 16.85 -47.77
C ALA A 645 -26.22 17.11 -47.39
N GLU A 646 -26.46 17.94 -46.35
CA GLU A 646 -26.98 19.36 -46.39
C GLU A 646 -28.52 19.45 -46.53
N GLU A 647 -29.32 20.35 -45.96
CA GLU A 647 -29.21 21.56 -45.13
C GLU A 647 -30.65 21.94 -44.64
N LYS A 648 -30.75 22.70 -43.55
CA LYS A 648 -31.73 23.80 -43.27
C LYS A 648 -33.22 23.55 -42.89
N ARG A 649 -33.50 24.12 -41.69
CA ARG A 649 -34.54 25.13 -41.32
C ARG A 649 -35.82 24.69 -40.58
N LYS A 650 -35.90 25.24 -39.35
CA LYS A 650 -36.99 26.05 -38.75
C LYS A 650 -38.20 25.36 -38.09
N GLN A 651 -38.22 25.53 -36.76
CA GLN A 651 -39.14 26.40 -35.99
C GLN A 651 -40.55 25.86 -35.65
N ASP A 652 -40.76 25.83 -34.32
CA ASP A 652 -41.99 26.13 -33.57
C ASP A 652 -42.95 24.99 -33.15
N GLY A 653 -43.40 25.09 -31.89
CA GLY A 653 -44.72 24.64 -31.47
C GLY A 653 -44.86 23.29 -30.73
N SER A 654 -45.05 23.39 -29.40
CA SER A 654 -45.95 22.56 -28.57
C SER A 654 -45.53 21.12 -28.22
N ILE A 655 -45.00 20.93 -27.00
CA ILE A 655 -45.09 19.65 -26.30
C ILE A 655 -46.13 19.76 -25.19
N ASP A 656 -47.18 18.97 -25.39
CA ASP A 656 -48.25 18.67 -24.45
C ASP A 656 -47.69 18.03 -23.18
N LYS A 657 -48.23 18.45 -22.04
CA LYS A 657 -47.94 17.88 -20.72
C LYS A 657 -48.42 16.43 -20.66
N LYS A 658 -47.52 15.48 -20.42
CA LYS A 658 -47.84 14.24 -19.70
C LYS A 658 -46.98 14.15 -18.45
N HIS A 659 -47.64 14.27 -17.31
CA HIS A 659 -47.09 13.95 -15.99
C HIS A 659 -46.81 12.45 -15.91
N THR A 660 -45.58 12.07 -15.58
CA THR A 660 -45.29 10.78 -14.95
C THR A 660 -45.26 10.98 -13.44
N ALA A 661 -46.35 10.62 -12.78
CA ALA A 661 -46.30 10.14 -11.42
C ALA A 661 -45.69 8.73 -11.46
N ILE A 662 -44.70 8.46 -10.61
CA ILE A 662 -44.15 7.11 -10.46
C ILE A 662 -45.09 6.33 -9.55
N ASP A 663 -45.55 5.19 -10.06
CA ASP A 663 -46.40 4.20 -9.42
C ASP A 663 -45.63 3.48 -8.30
N THR A 664 -46.20 3.41 -7.10
CA THR A 664 -45.60 2.95 -5.84
C THR A 664 -45.49 1.43 -5.73
N SER A 665 -44.98 0.75 -6.76
CA SER A 665 -44.80 -0.71 -6.76
C SER A 665 -43.35 -1.19 -6.92
N ALA A 666 -42.37 -0.31 -6.68
CA ALA A 666 -40.95 -0.57 -6.89
C ALA A 666 -40.22 -1.24 -5.70
N ILE A 667 -40.82 -2.24 -5.04
CA ILE A 667 -40.11 -3.14 -4.10
C ILE A 667 -39.63 -4.44 -4.81
N LYS A 668 -39.75 -4.53 -6.14
CA LYS A 668 -39.33 -5.73 -6.92
C LYS A 668 -38.23 -5.54 -7.95
N GLN A 669 -37.44 -4.45 -7.88
CA GLN A 669 -36.32 -4.23 -8.80
C GLN A 669 -34.97 -3.92 -8.13
N GLY A 670 -34.76 -4.38 -6.89
CA GLY A 670 -33.41 -4.49 -6.31
C GLY A 670 -32.61 -3.18 -6.22
N VAL A 671 -33.28 -2.03 -6.18
CA VAL A 671 -32.61 -0.74 -5.96
C VAL A 671 -32.32 -0.62 -4.47
N THR A 672 -31.04 -0.61 -4.10
CA THR A 672 -30.62 -0.49 -2.71
C THR A 672 -30.55 0.97 -2.29
N ILE A 673 -30.57 1.23 -0.98
CA ILE A 673 -30.43 2.58 -0.40
C ILE A 673 -29.11 3.24 -0.85
N ASP A 674 -28.06 2.44 -1.07
CA ASP A 674 -26.74 2.92 -1.49
C ASP A 674 -26.71 3.42 -2.93
N ASP A 675 -27.52 2.84 -3.82
CA ASP A 675 -27.69 3.34 -5.20
C ASP A 675 -28.35 4.73 -5.23
N LEU A 676 -29.29 4.97 -4.32
CA LEU A 676 -29.94 6.27 -4.16
C LEU A 676 -28.99 7.31 -3.53
N LYS A 677 -28.21 6.93 -2.51
CA LYS A 677 -27.17 7.78 -1.90
C LYS A 677 -26.10 8.18 -2.91
N SER A 678 -25.66 7.24 -3.76
CA SER A 678 -24.67 7.49 -4.82
C SER A 678 -25.16 8.51 -5.85
N LYS A 679 -26.41 8.39 -6.30
CA LYS A 679 -27.02 9.33 -7.26
C LYS A 679 -27.18 10.74 -6.68
N ILE A 680 -27.55 10.85 -5.41
CA ILE A 680 -27.69 12.16 -4.72
C ILE A 680 -26.32 12.81 -4.51
N THR A 681 -25.31 12.03 -4.13
CA THR A 681 -23.94 12.51 -3.92
C THR A 681 -23.37 13.11 -5.21
N LYS A 682 -23.59 12.43 -6.34
CA LYS A 682 -23.15 12.91 -7.66
C LYS A 682 -23.79 14.25 -8.06
N ILE A 683 -25.07 14.45 -7.76
CA ILE A 683 -25.77 15.73 -8.01
C ILE A 683 -25.18 16.87 -7.16
N ILE A 684 -24.76 16.58 -5.93
CA ILE A 684 -24.14 17.57 -5.03
C ILE A 684 -22.73 17.93 -5.49
N GLU A 685 -21.96 16.95 -5.97
CA GLU A 685 -20.61 17.17 -6.50
C GLU A 685 -20.63 18.02 -7.78
N ASP A 686 -21.54 17.71 -8.71
CA ASP A 686 -21.72 18.50 -9.93
C ASP A 686 -22.12 19.96 -9.63
N ALA A 687 -22.82 20.21 -8.52
CA ALA A 687 -23.17 21.56 -8.06
C ALA A 687 -21.99 22.32 -7.40
N LYS A 688 -20.99 21.62 -6.85
CA LYS A 688 -19.83 22.22 -6.16
C LYS A 688 -18.69 22.65 -7.10
N ILE A 689 -18.65 22.18 -8.35
CA ILE A 689 -17.55 22.46 -9.31
C ILE A 689 -17.48 23.93 -9.76
N VAL A 690 -18.47 24.77 -9.44
CA VAL A 690 -18.50 26.19 -9.83
C VAL A 690 -18.15 27.11 -8.64
N SER A 691 -16.87 27.36 -8.38
CA SER A 691 -16.40 28.51 -7.58
C SER A 691 -15.01 29.00 -8.04
N PRO A 692 -14.75 30.32 -8.14
CA PRO A 692 -13.51 30.85 -8.73
C PRO A 692 -12.36 31.00 -7.71
N LYS A 693 -11.13 30.70 -8.16
CA LYS A 693 -9.88 30.79 -7.39
C LYS A 693 -9.48 32.24 -7.06
N GLU A 694 -9.03 32.48 -5.83
CA GLU A 694 -8.38 33.71 -5.37
C GLU A 694 -6.97 33.85 -5.97
N SER A 695 -6.61 35.06 -6.40
CA SER A 695 -5.32 35.42 -7.00
C SER A 695 -4.47 36.27 -6.06
N GLU A 696 -3.19 35.91 -5.96
CA GLU A 696 -2.12 36.62 -5.25
C GLU A 696 -1.90 38.06 -5.75
N THR A 697 -1.53 38.95 -4.83
CA THR A 697 -1.20 40.35 -5.07
C THR A 697 0.30 40.55 -5.33
N PRO A 698 0.71 41.40 -6.29
CA PRO A 698 2.04 42.01 -6.31
C PRO A 698 1.99 43.45 -5.76
N THR A 699 2.93 43.75 -4.87
CA THR A 699 3.14 45.07 -4.28
C THR A 699 3.92 45.97 -5.25
N SER A 700 3.36 47.10 -5.66
CA SER A 700 4.16 48.30 -6.00
C SER A 700 3.34 49.57 -5.78
N ALA A 701 3.96 50.49 -5.05
CA ALA A 701 3.41 51.77 -4.60
C ALA A 701 3.00 52.72 -5.72
N ILE A 702 1.94 53.49 -5.50
CA ILE A 702 1.79 54.94 -5.75
C ILE A 702 0.58 55.45 -4.95
N LYS A 703 0.73 56.65 -4.38
CA LYS A 703 -0.16 57.34 -3.44
C LYS A 703 -1.06 58.37 -4.18
N PRO A 704 -1.96 59.11 -3.51
CA PRO A 704 -3.41 59.13 -3.73
C PRO A 704 -3.90 60.39 -4.47
N ASP A 705 -5.21 60.50 -4.75
CA ASP A 705 -6.00 61.70 -4.37
C ASP A 705 -7.51 61.62 -4.71
N ALA A 706 -8.29 61.96 -3.68
CA ALA A 706 -9.41 62.92 -3.59
C ALA A 706 -10.75 62.79 -4.36
N ASP A 707 -11.80 62.90 -3.54
CA ASP A 707 -13.06 63.65 -3.71
C ASP A 707 -14.13 63.19 -4.70
N THR A 708 -15.30 62.76 -4.17
CA THR A 708 -16.46 63.66 -4.00
C THR A 708 -17.66 62.97 -3.34
N SER A 709 -18.28 63.69 -2.41
CA SER A 709 -19.56 63.41 -1.75
C SER A 709 -20.76 63.81 -2.62
N THR A 710 -21.96 63.25 -2.35
CA THR A 710 -23.19 63.97 -1.89
C THR A 710 -24.53 63.29 -2.35
N ILE A 711 -25.28 62.69 -1.39
CA ILE A 711 -26.75 62.75 -1.05
C ILE A 711 -27.80 62.67 -2.22
N VAL A 712 -28.90 61.87 -2.26
CA VAL A 712 -30.13 61.78 -1.42
C VAL A 712 -30.99 60.54 -1.76
N ASN A 713 -31.58 59.96 -0.69
CA ASN A 713 -32.69 59.00 -0.54
C ASN A 713 -33.79 58.89 -1.61
N SER A 714 -34.26 57.65 -1.84
CA SER A 714 -35.69 57.30 -1.74
C SER A 714 -35.91 55.81 -1.44
N ASN A 715 -36.83 55.54 -0.50
CA ASN A 715 -37.24 54.21 -0.03
C ASN A 715 -38.15 53.50 -1.05
N SER A 716 -37.93 52.20 -1.25
CA SER A 716 -39.03 51.23 -1.38
C SER A 716 -38.59 49.84 -0.92
N LYS A 717 -39.37 49.30 0.03
CA LYS A 717 -39.27 47.93 0.53
C LYS A 717 -39.74 46.95 -0.55
N GLN A 718 -38.89 45.99 -0.90
CA GLN A 718 -39.34 44.65 -1.27
C GLN A 718 -38.21 43.67 -0.93
N ALA A 719 -38.43 42.90 0.14
CA ALA A 719 -37.60 41.75 0.49
C ALA A 719 -37.78 40.71 -0.62
N GLN A 720 -36.82 40.63 -1.54
CA GLN A 720 -36.59 39.40 -2.30
C GLN A 720 -35.75 38.50 -1.39
N SER A 721 -36.30 37.34 -1.05
CA SER A 721 -35.55 36.27 -0.39
C SER A 721 -34.34 35.92 -1.26
N ASN A 722 -33.18 35.83 -0.62
CA ASN A 722 -31.94 35.46 -1.30
C ASN A 722 -32.03 33.95 -1.63
N PRO A 723 -32.04 33.53 -2.90
CA PRO A 723 -32.22 32.13 -3.28
C PRO A 723 -31.06 31.22 -2.81
N PHE A 724 -29.95 31.80 -2.35
CA PHE A 724 -28.86 31.07 -1.69
C PHE A 724 -29.18 30.65 -0.24
N GLN A 725 -30.08 31.35 0.46
CA GLN A 725 -30.48 30.97 1.82
C GLN A 725 -31.43 29.76 1.83
N ASP A 726 -32.33 29.65 0.85
CA ASP A 726 -33.26 28.51 0.75
C ASP A 726 -32.54 27.20 0.36
N ILE A 727 -31.48 27.26 -0.46
CA ILE A 727 -30.71 26.07 -0.86
C ILE A 727 -29.80 25.58 0.28
N SER A 728 -29.21 26.52 1.05
CA SER A 728 -28.41 26.18 2.22
C SER A 728 -29.25 25.55 3.35
N SER A 729 -30.45 26.10 3.59
CA SER A 729 -31.44 25.50 4.50
C SER A 729 -31.83 24.09 4.05
N LEU A 730 -32.09 23.88 2.76
CA LEU A 730 -32.48 22.58 2.23
C LEU A 730 -31.36 21.54 2.34
N MET A 731 -30.10 21.94 2.09
CA MET A 731 -28.92 21.07 2.25
C MET A 731 -28.64 20.73 3.71
N SER A 732 -28.88 21.67 4.63
CA SER A 732 -28.70 21.46 6.07
C SER A 732 -29.73 20.48 6.63
N ASP A 733 -31.01 20.60 6.23
CA ASP A 733 -32.06 19.63 6.60
C ASP A 733 -31.76 18.23 6.04
N MET A 734 -31.19 18.17 4.83
CA MET A 734 -30.82 16.92 4.15
C MET A 734 -29.67 16.19 4.87
N LEU A 735 -28.64 16.92 5.29
CA LEU A 735 -27.53 16.38 6.06
C LEU A 735 -27.99 15.90 7.44
N GLN A 736 -28.92 16.62 8.07
CA GLN A 736 -29.44 16.27 9.39
C GLN A 736 -30.35 15.02 9.36
N GLN A 737 -31.12 14.82 8.29
CA GLN A 737 -31.91 13.60 8.10
C GLN A 737 -31.03 12.39 7.73
N LEU A 738 -29.99 12.58 6.92
CA LEU A 738 -29.02 11.51 6.60
C LEU A 738 -28.22 11.06 7.83
N LYS A 739 -27.90 11.99 8.74
CA LYS A 739 -27.27 11.67 10.03
C LYS A 739 -28.19 10.81 10.91
N LYS A 740 -29.47 11.18 11.03
CA LYS A 740 -30.47 10.40 11.79
C LYS A 740 -30.70 9.00 11.24
N LEU A 741 -30.66 8.82 9.91
CA LEU A 741 -30.78 7.51 9.27
C LEU A 741 -29.52 6.65 9.51
N SER A 742 -28.33 7.26 9.50
CA SER A 742 -27.07 6.59 9.82
C SER A 742 -26.92 6.21 11.29
N GLU A 743 -27.62 6.92 12.19
CA GLU A 743 -27.59 6.67 13.64
C GLU A 743 -28.57 5.56 14.07
N ARG A 744 -29.69 5.37 13.36
CA ARG A 744 -30.64 4.27 13.62
C ARG A 744 -30.18 2.91 13.13
N ASP A 745 -29.32 2.87 12.11
CA ASP A 745 -28.70 1.63 11.60
C ASP A 745 -27.65 1.05 12.56
N LYS A 746 -27.19 1.85 13.55
CA LYS A 746 -26.21 1.42 14.56
C LYS A 746 -26.84 0.72 15.77
N THR A 747 -28.16 0.68 15.89
CA THR A 747 -28.88 0.08 17.04
C THR A 747 -29.59 -1.24 16.72
N ARG A 748 -29.40 -1.84 15.53
CA ARG A 748 -29.82 -3.22 15.23
C ARG A 748 -28.61 -4.16 15.29
N GLU A 749 -28.59 -5.07 16.26
CA GLU A 749 -27.60 -6.15 16.35
C GLU A 749 -27.62 -7.01 15.08
N MET A 750 -26.49 -7.05 14.37
CA MET A 750 -26.21 -8.08 13.35
C MET A 750 -25.60 -9.31 14.03
N PRO A 751 -25.98 -10.53 13.61
CA PRO A 751 -25.36 -11.76 14.13
C PRO A 751 -23.87 -11.82 13.74
N GLU A 752 -23.04 -12.19 14.73
CA GLU A 752 -21.58 -12.27 14.68
C GLU A 752 -21.04 -12.98 13.43
N ILE A 753 -20.37 -12.22 12.57
CA ILE A 753 -19.42 -12.76 11.58
C ILE A 753 -18.01 -12.50 12.13
N PHE A 754 -17.33 -13.60 12.46
CA PHE A 754 -16.00 -13.68 13.03
C PHE A 754 -14.99 -12.68 12.42
N THR A 755 -14.63 -11.68 13.22
CA THR A 755 -13.35 -10.98 13.14
C THR A 755 -12.47 -11.50 14.28
N CYS A 756 -11.21 -11.81 13.99
CA CYS A 756 -10.27 -12.39 14.95
C CYS A 756 -9.33 -11.30 15.48
N PRO A 757 -9.49 -10.82 16.73
CA PRO A 757 -8.44 -10.13 17.46
C PRO A 757 -7.66 -11.13 18.32
N ALA A 758 -6.34 -11.16 18.16
CA ALA A 758 -5.46 -11.89 19.06
C ALA A 758 -5.41 -11.18 20.42
N GLN A 759 -5.85 -11.85 21.49
CA GLN A 759 -5.57 -11.48 22.88
C GLN A 759 -4.70 -12.54 23.59
N PRO A 760 -3.92 -12.13 24.61
CA PRO A 760 -2.84 -12.91 25.20
C PRO A 760 -3.34 -13.93 26.23
N PHE A 761 -2.81 -15.16 26.16
CA PHE A 761 -3.04 -16.17 27.19
C PHE A 761 -2.20 -15.87 28.44
N HIS A 762 -2.84 -15.27 29.46
CA HIS A 762 -2.34 -15.29 30.83
C HIS A 762 -2.73 -16.62 31.51
N SER A 763 -1.72 -17.40 31.86
CA SER A 763 -1.81 -18.55 32.74
C SER A 763 -2.23 -18.13 34.15
N ARG A 764 -3.40 -18.57 34.64
CA ARG A 764 -3.67 -18.63 36.08
C ARG A 764 -3.20 -19.98 36.62
N PHE A 765 -2.19 -19.89 37.47
CA PHE A 765 -1.79 -20.89 38.44
C PHE A 765 -2.98 -21.29 39.32
N SER A 766 -3.21 -22.60 39.44
CA SER A 766 -3.79 -23.22 40.62
C SER A 766 -2.63 -23.82 41.41
N VAL A 767 -2.41 -23.31 42.63
CA VAL A 767 -1.55 -23.91 43.65
C VAL A 767 -2.46 -24.69 44.59
N GLY A 768 -2.14 -25.96 44.85
CA GLY A 768 -2.71 -26.72 45.95
C GLY A 768 -2.55 -28.22 45.80
N GLY A 769 -1.50 -28.79 46.43
CA GLY A 769 -1.46 -30.23 46.74
C GLY A 769 -0.09 -30.88 46.60
N GLU A 770 0.76 -30.71 47.61
CA GLU A 770 1.79 -31.69 47.95
C GLU A 770 1.15 -33.07 48.20
N MET A 771 1.79 -34.15 47.75
CA MET A 771 2.20 -35.31 48.60
C MET A 771 2.71 -36.50 47.78
N PHE A 772 4.03 -36.71 47.91
CA PHE A 772 4.71 -37.96 48.30
C PHE A 772 4.78 -39.25 47.42
N PHE A 773 6.05 -39.64 47.27
CA PHE A 773 6.71 -40.96 47.40
C PHE A 773 6.82 -41.93 46.22
N GLU A 774 8.11 -42.24 45.95
CA GLU A 774 8.75 -43.53 45.58
C GLU A 774 8.27 -44.22 44.28
N GLU A 775 9.13 -44.69 43.37
CA GLU A 775 10.53 -45.12 43.43
C GLU A 775 11.16 -45.01 42.03
#